data_AF-A0A4Q5U5V7-F1
#
_entry.id   AF-A0A4Q5U5V7-F1
#
_cell.length_a   1.000
_cell.length_b   1.000
_cell.length_c   1.000
_cell.angle_alpha   90.00
_cell.angle_beta   90.00
_cell.angle_gamma   90.00
#
_symmetry.space_group_name_H-M   'P 1'
#
loop_
_entity.id
_entity.type
_entity.pdbx_description
1 polymer ?
#
loop_
_entity_poly.entity_id
_entity_poly.type
_entity_poly.pdbx_seq_one_letter_code
_entity_poly.pdbx_strand_id
1 'polypeptide(L)'
;MKPGYLSRLFAVLFSLLTTTALFSQSTSWTGAVSTAWGTATNWTNGVPTSALDVVIGDAAFTGINQPAINVTATGKSLTLGGAVATTLTATKNLSVASFITINNNGTLVHPASSISLTGNWTNNGTYTANSATSAVIFSGTVQSLNGSSTSNFRKLTLNSGSVLTLNTNLTCTGASALLSISGTLNPNEAPGYTVTADNITVNNGGYLKVNAATFPANYTINTAFVLSSGSVVDYSSTTTNQVISSDYVYSTLRILGSGVKSLSADLPALRSTSSGVGNIYIVAGTLDLGSFTANRGTTVAGGTITVANGSTLRIRGTNTFPANYSSATLNLTSTVEYGGTDQAVAAKTYGNLLLSGATGSVTKTFPATAITVTGSLISDVKTATALAFTAAANLSVTGSVNIGASTTFNAATFSHTVAGNWIMNGTFIPGTSTITLKGVNAVVSGQSTQSFYNLSITGSNITAPAVSDLTISGNLVTSGSGTFIHAAPNNIYFTGTTKAITGAGITFNNLSVSGVVTTASNFILTGNLVVTNSFIASAGVVTMNGSGKTITNSGTLTLRGLLVPGSVTTASSFNIAASISCSGSFIASAGTVSFTASSLLSGSVNLFNATIAAGTLSLAANSTLGIASIFTVTGTLNVTSYVPNTVNYNGPSSQAVKNTTYNNLQLSNGGTKTAAGAITVNNTVSISPAVTFDPSTFTHTIIGNWVNNGTFTAGTSTVAFTGAGNSSITGATTFNTLTVNKSLATYIVSLASNISVATVNMTAGMMSTGANSITITTTRSGPGIILGTITRTHAFAIGSYAFEGASNTISFTAVTGVTSVTVNVAVAPVADFPYNGAIGRTYIVSIPAGTYTASLKLHYEDAELNGNDESLMQLWKYNVSSWAASGKTTNNTTANWVEKTALTNIAGRWTITDDGSVLNWNGSVNSDWATAGNWSLVQGTFSGAPTSTDIAQIGVAAFTNQPVITTAAVAKSITLGSVQPVNITLNAGGSLTSNGSISGNWTSAASHTINLNAQTITLNGDLALGDNIAGHDISLNISSGILNITGSLTQTATSGIVFTGAGALNLGKDYNYAGGNFTASTSTVKYNGGAAQVIAAIPYYNLNIAKATGTIGTFNGNAAITGALTVTSGVLDVSGNLSVAGTVSVMAASTLNANSSTISVGAGWSK
;
A
#
# COMPACT_ATOMS: atom_id res chain seq x y z
N MET A 1 -29.44 -41.92 -8.54
CA MET A 1 -29.12 -43.34 -8.25
C MET A 1 -28.32 -43.45 -6.96
N LYS A 2 -28.96 -43.88 -5.86
CA LYS A 2 -28.45 -44.73 -4.76
C LYS A 2 -29.60 -44.91 -3.74
N PRO A 3 -29.66 -46.05 -3.02
CA PRO A 3 -30.90 -46.68 -2.59
C PRO A 3 -31.15 -46.56 -1.07
N GLY A 4 -32.41 -46.39 -0.65
CA GLY A 4 -32.76 -46.25 0.77
C GLY A 4 -34.23 -46.41 1.12
N TYR A 5 -35.01 -47.19 0.36
CA TYR A 5 -36.46 -47.37 0.57
C TYR A 5 -36.89 -48.84 0.71
N LEU A 6 -36.08 -49.68 1.36
CA LEU A 6 -36.43 -51.10 1.61
C LEU A 6 -36.87 -51.41 3.05
N SER A 7 -36.99 -50.42 3.95
CA SER A 7 -37.38 -50.65 5.35
C SER A 7 -38.75 -50.10 5.76
N ARG A 8 -39.48 -49.43 4.86
CA ARG A 8 -40.87 -48.99 5.12
C ARG A 8 -41.95 -49.91 4.55
N LEU A 9 -41.57 -50.94 3.78
CA LEU A 9 -42.51 -51.90 3.21
C LEU A 9 -42.91 -53.02 4.20
N PHE A 10 -42.12 -53.27 5.25
CA PHE A 10 -42.41 -54.34 6.23
C PHE A 10 -43.27 -53.88 7.43
N ALA A 11 -43.34 -52.58 7.73
CA ALA A 11 -44.15 -52.05 8.83
C ALA A 11 -45.61 -51.71 8.43
N VAL A 12 -45.88 -51.56 7.13
CA VAL A 12 -47.26 -51.39 6.61
C VAL A 12 -47.94 -52.76 6.40
N LEU A 13 -47.17 -53.84 6.26
CA LEU A 13 -47.72 -55.18 6.07
C LEU A 13 -48.23 -55.82 7.38
N PHE A 14 -47.77 -55.36 8.55
CA PHE A 14 -48.17 -55.91 9.86
C PHE A 14 -49.22 -55.09 10.62
N SER A 15 -49.53 -53.87 10.15
CA SER A 15 -50.65 -53.06 10.65
C SER A 15 -51.96 -53.30 9.88
N LEU A 16 -51.94 -54.18 8.86
CA LEU A 16 -53.13 -54.66 8.14
C LEU A 16 -53.79 -55.91 8.75
N LEU A 17 -53.28 -56.45 9.86
CA LEU A 17 -53.79 -57.69 10.47
C LEU A 17 -54.51 -57.56 11.81
N THR A 18 -54.79 -56.34 12.28
CA THR A 18 -55.72 -56.13 13.41
C THR A 18 -56.52 -54.84 13.22
N THR A 19 -57.31 -54.80 12.15
CA THR A 19 -58.54 -54.02 12.15
C THR A 19 -59.67 -55.01 11.97
N THR A 20 -60.57 -55.05 12.95
CA THR A 20 -61.84 -55.75 12.86
C THR A 20 -62.46 -55.47 11.50
N ALA A 21 -62.57 -56.52 10.66
CA ALA A 21 -63.33 -56.47 9.43
C ALA A 21 -64.78 -56.15 9.83
N LEU A 22 -65.12 -54.86 9.81
CA LEU A 22 -66.49 -54.46 9.53
C LEU A 22 -66.75 -55.02 8.14
N PHE A 23 -67.33 -56.22 8.06
CA PHE A 23 -67.85 -56.75 6.81
C PHE A 23 -68.66 -55.63 6.17
N SER A 24 -68.22 -55.16 5.01
CA SER A 24 -69.02 -54.20 4.25
C SER A 24 -70.33 -54.90 3.98
N GLN A 25 -71.40 -54.47 4.64
CA GLN A 25 -72.70 -55.08 4.43
C GLN A 25 -73.08 -54.82 2.97
N SER A 26 -73.09 -55.87 2.17
CA SER A 26 -73.62 -55.83 0.82
C SER A 26 -75.09 -56.24 0.86
N THR A 27 -75.85 -55.77 -0.11
CA THR A 27 -77.20 -56.27 -0.37
C THR A 27 -77.30 -56.59 -1.86
N SER A 28 -77.78 -57.79 -2.17
CA SER A 28 -77.84 -58.32 -3.52
C SER A 28 -79.29 -58.40 -4.00
N TRP A 29 -79.53 -58.07 -5.26
CA TRP A 29 -80.86 -58.17 -5.85
C TRP A 29 -81.23 -59.63 -6.13
N THR A 30 -82.35 -60.10 -5.57
CA THR A 30 -82.84 -61.47 -5.78
C THR A 30 -83.84 -61.58 -6.93
N GLY A 31 -84.59 -60.51 -7.21
CA GLY A 31 -85.61 -60.46 -8.27
C GLY A 31 -86.82 -61.37 -8.06
N ALA A 32 -87.04 -61.86 -6.84
CA ALA A 32 -88.03 -62.89 -6.55
C ALA A 32 -89.49 -62.42 -6.60
N VAL A 33 -89.79 -61.17 -6.22
CA VAL A 33 -91.18 -60.70 -6.00
C VAL A 33 -91.66 -59.73 -7.08
N SER A 34 -90.87 -58.70 -7.37
CA SER A 34 -91.29 -57.63 -8.29
C SER A 34 -90.09 -56.91 -8.90
N THR A 35 -90.32 -56.02 -9.86
CA THR A 35 -89.27 -55.14 -10.40
C THR A 35 -88.94 -53.95 -9.50
N ALA A 36 -89.80 -53.59 -8.54
CA ALA A 36 -89.65 -52.40 -7.70
C ALA A 36 -88.44 -52.46 -6.73
N TRP A 37 -87.51 -51.51 -6.83
CA TRP A 37 -86.34 -51.33 -5.95
C TRP A 37 -86.72 -51.20 -4.47
N GLY A 38 -87.81 -50.49 -4.16
CA GLY A 38 -88.24 -50.22 -2.79
C GLY A 38 -88.82 -51.42 -2.03
N THR A 39 -89.03 -52.56 -2.69
CA THR A 39 -89.57 -53.77 -2.06
C THR A 39 -88.47 -54.54 -1.35
N ALA A 40 -88.47 -54.53 -0.01
CA ALA A 40 -87.40 -55.12 0.81
C ALA A 40 -87.12 -56.61 0.54
N THR A 41 -88.14 -57.39 0.15
CA THR A 41 -88.01 -58.82 -0.14
C THR A 41 -87.30 -59.15 -1.46
N ASN A 42 -87.06 -58.15 -2.32
CA ASN A 42 -86.21 -58.31 -3.51
C ASN A 42 -84.71 -58.18 -3.19
N TRP A 43 -84.33 -58.02 -1.92
CA TRP A 43 -82.96 -57.80 -1.48
C TRP A 43 -82.55 -58.80 -0.40
N THR A 44 -81.32 -59.32 -0.48
CA THR A 44 -80.80 -60.26 0.52
C THR A 44 -80.59 -59.63 1.90
N ASN A 45 -80.35 -58.31 1.96
CA ASN A 45 -80.09 -57.60 3.21
C ASN A 45 -80.84 -56.25 3.26
N GLY A 46 -82.13 -56.28 2.91
CA GLY A 46 -83.00 -55.10 2.90
C GLY A 46 -82.72 -54.11 1.78
N VAL A 47 -83.61 -53.12 1.64
CA VAL A 47 -83.49 -52.07 0.62
C VAL A 47 -82.17 -51.29 0.83
N PRO A 48 -81.36 -51.08 -0.23
CA PRO A 48 -80.09 -50.35 -0.16
C PRO A 48 -80.14 -49.00 0.56
N THR A 49 -79.09 -48.74 1.35
CA THR A 49 -78.82 -47.45 2.02
C THR A 49 -77.41 -46.96 1.63
N SER A 50 -77.07 -45.71 1.96
CA SER A 50 -75.74 -45.13 1.70
C SER A 50 -74.57 -45.87 2.36
N ALA A 51 -74.83 -46.80 3.29
CA ALA A 51 -73.81 -47.64 3.94
C ALA A 51 -73.65 -49.03 3.28
N LEU A 52 -74.58 -49.45 2.41
CA LEU A 52 -74.62 -50.79 1.83
C LEU A 52 -74.06 -50.84 0.42
N ASP A 53 -73.16 -51.80 0.14
CA ASP A 53 -72.71 -52.07 -1.23
C ASP A 53 -73.80 -52.81 -2.00
N VAL A 54 -74.19 -52.28 -3.16
CA VAL A 54 -75.30 -52.82 -3.94
C VAL A 54 -74.76 -53.67 -5.08
N VAL A 55 -75.15 -54.95 -5.11
CA VAL A 55 -74.72 -55.90 -6.16
C VAL A 55 -75.95 -56.44 -6.88
N ILE A 56 -75.96 -56.36 -8.21
CA ILE A 56 -77.07 -56.82 -9.05
C ILE A 56 -76.47 -57.72 -10.13
N GLY A 57 -76.71 -59.03 -10.05
CA GLY A 57 -76.18 -60.01 -11.02
C GLY A 57 -75.09 -60.93 -10.49
N ASP A 58 -74.93 -61.02 -9.18
CA ASP A 58 -74.22 -62.12 -8.53
C ASP A 58 -75.13 -63.36 -8.44
N ALA A 59 -74.66 -64.42 -7.79
CA ALA A 59 -75.39 -65.67 -7.66
C ALA A 59 -76.72 -65.55 -6.88
N ALA A 60 -76.96 -64.43 -6.17
CA ALA A 60 -78.19 -64.22 -5.42
C ALA A 60 -79.38 -63.84 -6.32
N PHE A 61 -79.12 -63.40 -7.57
CA PHE A 61 -80.16 -63.09 -8.53
C PHE A 61 -80.73 -64.37 -9.16
N THR A 62 -81.73 -64.97 -8.50
CA THR A 62 -82.37 -66.23 -8.93
C THR A 62 -83.76 -66.05 -9.55
N GLY A 63 -84.40 -64.89 -9.36
CA GLY A 63 -85.71 -64.57 -9.91
C GLY A 63 -85.68 -64.05 -11.36
N ILE A 64 -86.86 -63.80 -11.93
CA ILE A 64 -87.02 -63.27 -13.29
C ILE A 64 -87.11 -61.74 -13.37
N ASN A 65 -87.37 -61.07 -12.24
CA ASN A 65 -87.67 -59.64 -12.24
C ASN A 65 -86.39 -58.78 -12.22
N GLN A 66 -86.14 -58.06 -13.31
CA GLN A 66 -85.07 -57.07 -13.40
C GLN A 66 -85.40 -55.80 -12.59
N PRO A 67 -84.43 -55.19 -11.88
CA PRO A 67 -84.71 -54.09 -10.97
C PRO A 67 -85.04 -52.77 -11.70
N ALA A 68 -85.98 -52.03 -11.12
CA ALA A 68 -86.35 -50.67 -11.51
C ALA A 68 -86.40 -49.75 -10.28
N ILE A 69 -85.68 -48.63 -10.33
CA ILE A 69 -85.63 -47.61 -9.27
C ILE A 69 -86.94 -46.81 -9.29
N ASN A 70 -87.97 -47.33 -8.62
CA ASN A 70 -89.32 -46.74 -8.56
C ASN A 70 -89.51 -45.71 -7.43
N VAL A 71 -88.54 -45.62 -6.51
CA VAL A 71 -88.45 -44.66 -5.41
C VAL A 71 -87.03 -44.07 -5.39
N THR A 72 -86.82 -42.91 -4.77
CA THR A 72 -85.46 -42.37 -4.59
C THR A 72 -84.59 -43.40 -3.84
N ALA A 73 -83.45 -43.75 -4.41
CA ALA A 73 -82.57 -44.81 -3.93
C ALA A 73 -81.21 -44.27 -3.50
N THR A 74 -80.57 -44.97 -2.56
CA THR A 74 -79.20 -44.68 -2.12
C THR A 74 -78.39 -45.96 -2.02
N GLY A 75 -77.07 -45.87 -2.21
CA GLY A 75 -76.15 -46.99 -2.08
C GLY A 75 -74.75 -46.51 -1.69
N LYS A 76 -73.94 -47.37 -1.06
CA LYS A 76 -72.50 -47.11 -0.87
C LYS A 76 -71.77 -47.24 -2.19
N SER A 77 -71.91 -48.38 -2.87
CA SER A 77 -71.45 -48.63 -4.24
C SER A 77 -72.54 -49.33 -5.04
N LEU A 78 -72.42 -49.36 -6.37
CA LEU A 78 -73.32 -50.12 -7.25
C LEU A 78 -72.52 -50.94 -8.25
N THR A 79 -72.72 -52.25 -8.25
CA THR A 79 -72.15 -53.18 -9.23
C THR A 79 -73.28 -53.88 -9.99
N LEU A 80 -73.29 -53.73 -11.32
CA LEU A 80 -74.27 -54.34 -12.23
C LEU A 80 -73.62 -55.40 -13.11
N GLY A 81 -74.24 -56.56 -13.23
CA GLY A 81 -73.72 -57.70 -13.97
C GLY A 81 -72.66 -58.46 -13.18
N GLY A 82 -72.24 -59.62 -13.71
CA GLY A 82 -71.37 -60.57 -13.03
C GLY A 82 -71.67 -61.99 -13.49
N ALA A 83 -72.07 -62.85 -12.55
CA ALA A 83 -72.49 -64.23 -12.84
C ALA A 83 -73.78 -64.29 -13.70
N VAL A 84 -74.67 -63.31 -13.54
CA VAL A 84 -75.96 -63.22 -14.25
C VAL A 84 -76.03 -61.91 -15.04
N ALA A 85 -76.63 -61.96 -16.22
CA ALA A 85 -76.90 -60.77 -17.03
C ALA A 85 -78.02 -59.93 -16.39
N THR A 86 -77.82 -58.61 -16.29
CA THR A 86 -78.75 -57.75 -15.54
C THR A 86 -79.11 -56.48 -16.29
N THR A 87 -80.32 -55.98 -16.02
CA THR A 87 -80.82 -54.71 -16.52
C THR A 87 -81.40 -53.91 -15.36
N LEU A 88 -80.72 -52.85 -14.93
CA LEU A 88 -81.27 -51.89 -13.97
C LEU A 88 -81.92 -50.72 -14.72
N THR A 89 -83.19 -50.43 -14.43
CA THR A 89 -83.91 -49.27 -14.98
C THR A 89 -84.02 -48.15 -13.94
N ALA A 90 -83.32 -47.03 -14.13
CA ALA A 90 -83.30 -45.91 -13.20
C ALA A 90 -84.35 -44.85 -13.56
N THR A 91 -85.59 -44.97 -13.06
CA THR A 91 -86.68 -43.99 -13.33
C THR A 91 -86.83 -42.90 -12.25
N LYS A 92 -86.24 -43.09 -11.07
CA LYS A 92 -86.15 -42.12 -9.96
C LYS A 92 -84.70 -41.96 -9.51
N ASN A 93 -84.45 -40.90 -8.73
CA ASN A 93 -83.11 -40.47 -8.35
C ASN A 93 -82.33 -41.56 -7.61
N LEU A 94 -81.04 -41.72 -7.92
CA LEU A 94 -80.11 -42.62 -7.26
C LEU A 94 -78.89 -41.83 -6.75
N SER A 95 -78.48 -42.04 -5.49
CA SER A 95 -77.24 -41.47 -4.95
C SER A 95 -76.28 -42.56 -4.47
N VAL A 96 -75.05 -42.56 -4.99
CA VAL A 96 -74.02 -43.56 -4.69
C VAL A 96 -72.82 -42.90 -4.02
N ALA A 97 -72.52 -43.29 -2.77
CA ALA A 97 -71.46 -42.65 -1.97
C ALA A 97 -70.01 -43.03 -2.39
N SER A 98 -69.87 -43.94 -3.36
CA SER A 98 -68.58 -44.40 -3.88
C SER A 98 -68.73 -44.65 -5.39
N PHE A 99 -68.38 -45.84 -5.88
CA PHE A 99 -68.29 -46.13 -7.30
C PHE A 99 -69.55 -46.79 -7.89
N ILE A 100 -69.72 -46.63 -9.19
CA ILE A 100 -70.66 -47.38 -10.02
C ILE A 100 -69.86 -48.20 -11.02
N THR A 101 -70.10 -49.52 -11.10
CA THR A 101 -69.48 -50.44 -12.06
C THR A 101 -70.55 -51.21 -12.83
N ILE A 102 -70.48 -51.16 -14.15
CA ILE A 102 -71.32 -51.95 -15.06
C ILE A 102 -70.40 -52.98 -15.74
N ASN A 103 -70.51 -54.25 -15.36
CA ASN A 103 -69.74 -55.34 -15.95
C ASN A 103 -70.22 -55.67 -17.37
N ASN A 104 -69.47 -56.50 -18.14
CA ASN A 104 -69.76 -56.78 -19.56
C ASN A 104 -71.21 -57.21 -19.86
N ASN A 105 -71.86 -57.95 -18.95
CA ASN A 105 -73.25 -58.41 -19.08
C ASN A 105 -74.25 -57.60 -18.23
N GLY A 106 -73.81 -56.45 -17.69
CA GLY A 106 -74.66 -55.48 -17.01
C GLY A 106 -75.22 -54.45 -17.99
N THR A 107 -76.47 -54.07 -17.81
CA THR A 107 -77.16 -53.00 -18.53
C THR A 107 -77.76 -52.00 -17.55
N LEU A 108 -77.45 -50.72 -17.71
CA LEU A 108 -78.09 -49.62 -16.98
C LEU A 108 -78.91 -48.78 -17.96
N VAL A 109 -80.23 -48.88 -17.87
CA VAL A 109 -81.19 -48.08 -18.63
C VAL A 109 -81.59 -46.88 -17.77
N HIS A 110 -81.31 -45.67 -18.25
CA HIS A 110 -81.50 -44.43 -17.53
C HIS A 110 -82.49 -43.52 -18.30
N PRO A 111 -83.81 -43.78 -18.21
CA PRO A 111 -84.82 -43.08 -19.01
C PRO A 111 -85.31 -41.74 -18.43
N ALA A 112 -85.01 -41.41 -17.17
CA ALA A 112 -85.30 -40.13 -16.52
C ALA A 112 -84.51 -40.04 -15.21
N SER A 113 -84.60 -38.92 -14.48
CA SER A 113 -84.05 -38.71 -13.11
C SER A 113 -82.53 -38.45 -13.02
N SER A 114 -82.01 -38.29 -11.80
CA SER A 114 -80.59 -38.04 -11.55
C SER A 114 -79.88 -39.22 -10.86
N ILE A 115 -78.71 -39.59 -11.36
CA ILE A 115 -77.75 -40.49 -10.70
C ILE A 115 -76.57 -39.64 -10.19
N SER A 116 -76.44 -39.49 -8.88
CA SER A 116 -75.31 -38.79 -8.26
C SER A 116 -74.29 -39.80 -7.73
N LEU A 117 -73.00 -39.54 -7.91
CA LEU A 117 -71.92 -40.33 -7.34
C LEU A 117 -70.76 -39.49 -6.81
N THR A 118 -70.02 -40.01 -5.83
CA THR A 118 -68.80 -39.41 -5.28
C THR A 118 -67.53 -40.21 -5.56
N GLY A 119 -67.62 -41.36 -6.24
CA GLY A 119 -66.49 -42.19 -6.66
C GLY A 119 -66.43 -42.40 -8.17
N ASN A 120 -65.79 -43.49 -8.59
CA ASN A 120 -65.50 -43.76 -10.00
C ASN A 120 -66.73 -44.31 -10.75
N TRP A 121 -66.83 -43.98 -12.04
CA TRP A 121 -67.76 -44.63 -12.96
C TRP A 121 -66.99 -45.57 -13.88
N THR A 122 -67.37 -46.84 -13.92
CA THR A 122 -66.75 -47.85 -14.78
C THR A 122 -67.82 -48.53 -15.62
N ASN A 123 -67.76 -48.38 -16.96
CA ASN A 123 -68.68 -49.05 -17.87
C ASN A 123 -67.97 -50.03 -18.79
N ASN A 124 -68.11 -51.32 -18.50
CA ASN A 124 -67.69 -52.42 -19.37
C ASN A 124 -68.87 -53.06 -20.10
N GLY A 125 -70.11 -52.83 -19.64
CA GLY A 125 -71.34 -53.31 -20.26
C GLY A 125 -72.08 -52.24 -21.06
N THR A 126 -73.42 -52.20 -20.93
CA THR A 126 -74.29 -51.27 -21.66
C THR A 126 -74.84 -50.19 -20.75
N TYR A 127 -74.63 -48.92 -21.11
CA TYR A 127 -75.32 -47.79 -20.49
C TYR A 127 -76.16 -47.07 -21.55
N THR A 128 -77.45 -46.86 -21.28
CA THR A 128 -78.37 -46.21 -22.21
C THR A 128 -79.14 -45.11 -21.50
N ALA A 129 -78.87 -43.86 -21.86
CA ALA A 129 -79.67 -42.71 -21.46
C ALA A 129 -80.29 -42.10 -22.72
N ASN A 130 -81.62 -42.01 -22.82
CA ASN A 130 -82.33 -41.53 -24.03
C ASN A 130 -83.24 -40.32 -23.81
N SER A 131 -83.38 -39.85 -22.57
CA SER A 131 -84.24 -38.74 -22.21
C SER A 131 -83.46 -37.47 -21.91
N ALA A 132 -84.06 -36.32 -22.24
CA ALA A 132 -83.55 -34.99 -21.92
C ALA A 132 -83.43 -34.72 -20.39
N THR A 133 -83.98 -35.60 -19.54
CA THR A 133 -83.95 -35.47 -18.08
C THR A 133 -82.97 -36.41 -17.38
N SER A 134 -82.33 -37.35 -18.10
CA SER A 134 -81.37 -38.30 -17.52
C SER A 134 -80.05 -37.61 -17.18
N ALA A 135 -79.79 -37.38 -15.89
CA ALA A 135 -78.65 -36.62 -15.41
C ALA A 135 -77.69 -37.46 -14.57
N VAL A 136 -76.39 -37.40 -14.85
CA VAL A 136 -75.34 -37.99 -14.00
C VAL A 136 -74.57 -36.85 -13.34
N ILE A 137 -74.35 -36.94 -12.02
CA ILE A 137 -73.73 -35.87 -11.21
C ILE A 137 -72.53 -36.44 -10.46
N PHE A 138 -71.33 -35.99 -10.81
CA PHE A 138 -70.10 -36.31 -10.10
C PHE A 138 -69.86 -35.25 -9.02
N SER A 139 -69.77 -35.68 -7.76
CA SER A 139 -69.65 -34.79 -6.58
C SER A 139 -68.45 -35.09 -5.69
N GLY A 140 -67.65 -36.12 -6.00
CA GLY A 140 -66.46 -36.50 -5.23
C GLY A 140 -65.22 -35.69 -5.56
N THR A 141 -64.31 -35.57 -4.59
CA THR A 141 -63.06 -34.78 -4.71
C THR A 141 -62.11 -35.30 -5.79
N VAL A 142 -61.98 -36.63 -5.94
CA VAL A 142 -61.19 -37.28 -7.00
C VAL A 142 -61.96 -38.48 -7.53
N GLN A 143 -62.26 -38.48 -8.83
CA GLN A 143 -63.06 -39.48 -9.51
C GLN A 143 -62.48 -39.77 -10.89
N SER A 144 -62.76 -40.95 -11.43
CA SER A 144 -62.42 -41.32 -12.80
C SER A 144 -63.59 -41.89 -13.59
N LEU A 145 -63.55 -41.65 -14.90
CA LEU A 145 -64.39 -42.32 -15.89
C LEU A 145 -63.58 -43.45 -16.53
N ASN A 146 -64.02 -44.69 -16.38
CA ASN A 146 -63.33 -45.89 -16.80
C ASN A 146 -64.24 -46.82 -17.60
N GLY A 147 -63.62 -47.88 -18.10
CA GLY A 147 -64.30 -49.02 -18.70
C GLY A 147 -64.06 -49.14 -20.20
N SER A 148 -64.24 -50.36 -20.70
CA SER A 148 -64.03 -50.71 -22.11
C SER A 148 -65.16 -50.26 -23.04
N SER A 149 -66.32 -49.91 -22.49
CA SER A 149 -67.52 -49.52 -23.24
C SER A 149 -67.84 -48.04 -23.05
N THR A 150 -68.05 -47.32 -24.16
CA THR A 150 -68.32 -45.87 -24.13
C THR A 150 -69.62 -45.57 -23.39
N SER A 151 -69.56 -44.68 -22.41
CA SER A 151 -70.76 -44.16 -21.73
C SER A 151 -71.26 -42.91 -22.46
N ASN A 152 -72.44 -42.99 -23.10
CA ASN A 152 -73.10 -41.81 -23.67
C ASN A 152 -74.10 -41.21 -22.69
N PHE A 153 -73.74 -40.07 -22.09
CA PHE A 153 -74.59 -39.33 -21.16
C PHE A 153 -75.55 -38.39 -21.90
N ARG A 154 -76.71 -38.10 -21.32
CA ARG A 154 -77.58 -37.01 -21.81
C ARG A 154 -77.28 -35.71 -21.07
N LYS A 155 -77.33 -35.72 -19.74
CA LYS A 155 -76.83 -34.62 -18.91
C LYS A 155 -75.73 -35.14 -17.99
N LEU A 156 -74.59 -34.46 -17.96
CA LEU A 156 -73.48 -34.79 -17.08
C LEU A 156 -73.05 -33.51 -16.34
N THR A 157 -73.04 -33.56 -15.01
CA THR A 157 -72.65 -32.43 -14.15
C THR A 157 -71.44 -32.79 -13.31
N LEU A 158 -70.41 -31.95 -13.31
CA LEU A 158 -69.30 -32.01 -12.36
C LEU A 158 -69.51 -30.90 -11.32
N ASN A 159 -69.78 -31.26 -10.07
CA ASN A 159 -70.02 -30.29 -9.01
C ASN A 159 -68.74 -29.58 -8.58
N SER A 160 -68.90 -28.42 -7.92
CA SER A 160 -67.75 -27.69 -7.36
C SER A 160 -66.93 -28.57 -6.42
N GLY A 161 -65.60 -28.46 -6.50
CA GLY A 161 -64.67 -29.30 -5.75
C GLY A 161 -64.44 -30.70 -6.33
N SER A 162 -65.18 -31.12 -7.35
CA SER A 162 -64.96 -32.41 -7.99
C SER A 162 -63.82 -32.39 -9.01
N VAL A 163 -63.08 -33.50 -9.14
CA VAL A 163 -62.09 -33.72 -10.21
C VAL A 163 -62.43 -35.02 -10.92
N LEU A 164 -62.77 -34.94 -12.21
CA LEU A 164 -63.01 -36.11 -13.07
C LEU A 164 -61.84 -36.31 -14.03
N THR A 165 -61.09 -37.40 -13.85
CA THR A 165 -60.03 -37.82 -14.78
C THR A 165 -60.53 -38.91 -15.72
N LEU A 166 -60.34 -38.72 -17.02
CA LEU A 166 -60.78 -39.68 -18.03
C LEU A 166 -59.73 -40.78 -18.21
N ASN A 167 -60.18 -42.03 -18.16
CA ASN A 167 -59.43 -43.22 -18.59
C ASN A 167 -60.12 -43.91 -19.79
N THR A 168 -61.12 -43.25 -20.38
CA THR A 168 -61.85 -43.64 -21.59
C THR A 168 -62.48 -42.39 -22.20
N ASN A 169 -62.94 -42.46 -23.46
CA ASN A 169 -63.59 -41.32 -24.12
C ASN A 169 -64.93 -41.00 -23.45
N LEU A 170 -65.22 -39.71 -23.28
CA LEU A 170 -66.48 -39.21 -22.74
C LEU A 170 -67.41 -38.82 -23.90
N THR A 171 -68.67 -39.29 -23.88
CA THR A 171 -69.68 -38.83 -24.83
C THR A 171 -70.90 -38.26 -24.08
N CYS A 172 -71.37 -37.09 -24.49
CA CYS A 172 -72.54 -36.41 -23.93
C CYS A 172 -73.39 -35.77 -25.05
N THR A 173 -74.13 -36.59 -25.80
CA THR A 173 -74.85 -36.16 -27.02
C THR A 173 -76.34 -36.49 -26.95
N GLY A 174 -77.15 -35.98 -27.88
CA GLY A 174 -78.61 -36.20 -28.00
C GLY A 174 -79.46 -34.98 -27.67
N ALA A 175 -80.78 -35.13 -27.80
CA ALA A 175 -81.73 -34.04 -27.58
C ALA A 175 -81.54 -33.37 -26.21
N SER A 176 -81.24 -32.07 -26.20
CA SER A 176 -80.96 -31.27 -25.00
C SER A 176 -79.79 -31.77 -24.14
N ALA A 177 -78.81 -32.45 -24.74
CA ALA A 177 -77.66 -32.95 -24.02
C ALA A 177 -76.74 -31.82 -23.54
N LEU A 178 -76.27 -31.90 -22.29
CA LEU A 178 -75.47 -30.86 -21.65
C LEU A 178 -74.41 -31.45 -20.71
N LEU A 179 -73.16 -31.09 -20.94
CA LEU A 179 -72.04 -31.26 -20.01
C LEU A 179 -71.81 -29.96 -19.23
N SER A 180 -72.15 -29.96 -17.94
CA SER A 180 -72.03 -28.82 -17.02
C SER A 180 -70.86 -29.01 -16.06
N ILE A 181 -69.91 -28.07 -16.03
CA ILE A 181 -68.63 -28.22 -15.31
C ILE A 181 -68.47 -27.09 -14.29
N SER A 182 -68.68 -27.40 -13.01
CA SER A 182 -68.32 -26.54 -11.88
C SER A 182 -67.10 -27.07 -11.10
N GLY A 183 -66.68 -28.31 -11.37
CA GLY A 183 -65.42 -28.92 -10.90
C GLY A 183 -64.32 -28.90 -11.97
N THR A 184 -63.42 -29.88 -11.96
CA THR A 184 -62.32 -30.04 -12.93
C THR A 184 -62.58 -31.23 -13.85
N LEU A 185 -62.55 -31.01 -15.17
CA LEU A 185 -62.50 -32.08 -16.17
C LEU A 185 -61.07 -32.23 -16.71
N ASN A 186 -60.52 -33.45 -16.57
CA ASN A 186 -59.17 -33.79 -17.00
C ASN A 186 -59.18 -34.96 -18.01
N PRO A 187 -59.00 -34.70 -19.32
CA PRO A 187 -58.95 -35.75 -20.35
C PRO A 187 -57.73 -36.68 -20.30
N ASN A 188 -56.87 -36.55 -19.29
CA ASN A 188 -55.56 -37.20 -19.18
C ASN A 188 -54.61 -36.81 -20.32
N GLU A 189 -53.29 -37.03 -20.14
CA GLU A 189 -52.27 -36.66 -21.13
C GLU A 189 -51.71 -37.88 -21.87
N ALA A 190 -51.47 -38.98 -21.15
CA ALA A 190 -50.90 -40.20 -21.73
C ALA A 190 -51.52 -41.46 -21.09
N PRO A 191 -52.37 -42.20 -21.83
CA PRO A 191 -52.97 -41.81 -23.11
C PRO A 191 -53.95 -40.63 -22.93
N GLY A 192 -54.11 -39.80 -23.97
CA GLY A 192 -55.10 -38.71 -23.97
C GLY A 192 -56.45 -39.19 -24.49
N TYR A 193 -57.54 -38.69 -23.91
CA TYR A 193 -58.92 -39.07 -24.27
C TYR A 193 -59.70 -37.91 -24.89
N THR A 194 -60.72 -38.26 -25.69
CA THR A 194 -61.63 -37.31 -26.32
C THR A 194 -62.92 -37.14 -25.52
N VAL A 195 -63.46 -35.93 -25.57
CA VAL A 195 -64.75 -35.52 -25.02
C VAL A 195 -65.61 -35.06 -26.18
N THR A 196 -66.64 -35.83 -26.51
CA THR A 196 -67.62 -35.48 -27.54
C THR A 196 -68.91 -35.04 -26.88
N ALA A 197 -69.35 -33.80 -27.07
CA ALA A 197 -70.57 -33.29 -26.45
C ALA A 197 -71.36 -32.36 -27.38
N ASP A 198 -72.69 -32.36 -27.27
CA ASP A 198 -73.51 -31.39 -28.02
C ASP A 198 -73.36 -30.00 -27.42
N ASN A 199 -73.60 -29.86 -26.11
CA ASN A 199 -73.43 -28.62 -25.37
C ASN A 199 -72.46 -28.81 -24.20
N ILE A 200 -71.52 -27.89 -24.02
CA ILE A 200 -70.68 -27.80 -22.81
C ILE A 200 -70.84 -26.42 -22.19
N THR A 201 -71.03 -26.37 -20.87
CA THR A 201 -70.97 -25.14 -20.08
C THR A 201 -69.96 -25.30 -18.96
N VAL A 202 -68.92 -24.46 -18.94
CA VAL A 202 -68.00 -24.34 -17.81
C VAL A 202 -68.46 -23.19 -16.94
N ASN A 203 -68.91 -23.51 -15.73
CA ASN A 203 -69.50 -22.58 -14.77
C ASN A 203 -68.41 -21.79 -14.01
N ASN A 204 -68.85 -20.85 -13.18
CA ASN A 204 -67.97 -20.16 -12.25
C ASN A 204 -67.23 -21.16 -11.34
N GLY A 205 -65.90 -21.06 -11.27
CA GLY A 205 -65.05 -21.99 -10.51
C GLY A 205 -64.76 -23.33 -11.20
N GLY A 206 -65.31 -23.58 -12.39
CA GLY A 206 -65.03 -24.77 -13.19
C GLY A 206 -63.70 -24.70 -13.94
N TYR A 207 -63.02 -25.84 -14.06
CA TYR A 207 -61.73 -26.00 -14.73
C TYR A 207 -61.85 -27.01 -15.88
N LEU A 208 -61.38 -26.61 -17.06
CA LEU A 208 -61.28 -27.46 -18.23
C LEU A 208 -59.80 -27.64 -18.62
N LYS A 209 -59.28 -28.87 -18.61
CA LYS A 209 -57.90 -29.15 -19.04
C LYS A 209 -57.83 -29.55 -20.50
N VAL A 210 -56.94 -28.90 -21.24
CA VAL A 210 -56.51 -29.30 -22.58
C VAL A 210 -55.11 -29.89 -22.43
N ASN A 211 -54.97 -31.20 -22.65
CA ASN A 211 -53.70 -31.92 -22.58
C ASN A 211 -53.21 -32.41 -23.95
N ALA A 212 -54.08 -32.42 -24.96
CA ALA A 212 -53.71 -32.72 -26.35
C ALA A 212 -53.10 -31.49 -27.05
N ALA A 213 -52.54 -31.70 -28.25
CA ALA A 213 -51.90 -30.64 -29.03
C ALA A 213 -52.86 -29.51 -29.43
N THR A 214 -54.15 -29.76 -29.57
CA THR A 214 -55.16 -28.75 -29.94
C THR A 214 -56.43 -28.95 -29.13
N PHE A 215 -57.24 -27.89 -28.99
CA PHE A 215 -58.53 -27.98 -28.31
C PHE A 215 -59.46 -29.05 -28.94
N PRO A 216 -59.64 -29.12 -30.28
CA PRO A 216 -60.47 -30.15 -30.92
C PRO A 216 -59.99 -31.58 -30.70
N ALA A 217 -58.69 -31.80 -30.44
CA ALA A 217 -58.14 -33.12 -30.16
C ALA A 217 -58.57 -33.66 -28.78
N ASN A 218 -58.94 -32.80 -27.83
CA ASN A 218 -59.60 -33.24 -26.59
C ASN A 218 -61.11 -33.04 -26.62
N TYR A 219 -61.62 -32.02 -27.30
CA TYR A 219 -63.01 -31.59 -27.19
C TYR A 219 -63.65 -31.44 -28.57
N THR A 220 -64.52 -32.37 -28.94
CA THR A 220 -65.38 -32.29 -30.12
C THR A 220 -66.76 -31.78 -29.68
N ILE A 221 -67.14 -30.59 -30.12
CA ILE A 221 -68.39 -29.93 -29.70
C ILE A 221 -69.31 -29.78 -30.90
N ASN A 222 -70.53 -30.31 -30.81
CA ASN A 222 -71.44 -30.36 -31.95
C ASN A 222 -72.35 -29.12 -32.07
N THR A 223 -72.69 -28.46 -30.96
CA THR A 223 -73.64 -27.33 -30.97
C THR A 223 -73.16 -26.07 -30.25
N ALA A 224 -72.92 -26.10 -28.93
CA ALA A 224 -72.55 -24.89 -28.19
C ALA A 224 -71.48 -25.13 -27.11
N PHE A 225 -70.57 -24.18 -26.99
CA PHE A 225 -69.54 -24.13 -25.95
C PHE A 225 -69.61 -22.80 -25.19
N VAL A 226 -69.91 -22.87 -23.90
CA VAL A 226 -70.05 -21.68 -23.05
C VAL A 226 -69.01 -21.71 -21.94
N LEU A 227 -68.08 -20.76 -21.97
CA LEU A 227 -67.28 -20.40 -20.81
C LEU A 227 -68.04 -19.33 -20.03
N SER A 228 -68.27 -19.51 -18.73
CA SER A 228 -68.96 -18.55 -17.86
C SER A 228 -67.99 -17.56 -17.21
N SER A 229 -68.50 -16.49 -16.60
CA SER A 229 -67.68 -15.63 -15.75
C SER A 229 -67.10 -16.44 -14.58
N GLY A 230 -65.77 -16.43 -14.45
CA GLY A 230 -65.03 -17.19 -13.43
C GLY A 230 -64.63 -18.61 -13.83
N SER A 231 -64.88 -19.05 -15.07
CA SER A 231 -64.38 -20.34 -15.57
C SER A 231 -62.88 -20.27 -15.90
N VAL A 232 -62.17 -21.40 -15.82
CA VAL A 232 -60.75 -21.53 -16.14
C VAL A 232 -60.52 -22.58 -17.23
N VAL A 233 -59.70 -22.24 -18.23
CA VAL A 233 -59.20 -23.19 -19.22
C VAL A 233 -57.68 -23.33 -19.06
N ASP A 234 -57.24 -24.55 -18.79
CA ASP A 234 -55.85 -24.93 -18.60
C ASP A 234 -55.31 -25.57 -19.88
N TYR A 235 -54.32 -24.94 -20.50
CA TYR A 235 -53.47 -25.62 -21.49
C TYR A 235 -52.28 -26.21 -20.74
N SER A 236 -52.36 -27.51 -20.46
CA SER A 236 -51.56 -28.15 -19.40
C SER A 236 -50.63 -29.29 -19.82
N SER A 237 -50.44 -29.50 -21.12
CA SER A 237 -49.54 -30.57 -21.58
C SER A 237 -48.10 -30.35 -21.09
N THR A 238 -47.49 -31.42 -20.59
CA THR A 238 -46.07 -31.51 -20.22
C THR A 238 -45.20 -32.11 -21.30
N THR A 239 -45.76 -32.82 -22.29
CA THR A 239 -44.99 -33.55 -23.32
C THR A 239 -45.16 -33.01 -24.74
N THR A 240 -46.13 -32.13 -25.00
CA THR A 240 -46.34 -31.55 -26.33
C THR A 240 -46.60 -30.04 -26.30
N ASN A 241 -46.19 -29.37 -27.38
CA ASN A 241 -46.60 -28.00 -27.66
C ASN A 241 -48.09 -27.98 -27.98
N GLN A 242 -48.79 -26.90 -27.62
CA GLN A 242 -50.23 -26.80 -27.88
C GLN A 242 -50.58 -25.55 -28.65
N VAL A 243 -51.68 -25.63 -29.40
CA VAL A 243 -52.32 -24.49 -30.04
C VAL A 243 -53.55 -24.10 -29.24
N ILE A 244 -53.58 -22.87 -28.77
CA ILE A 244 -54.68 -22.27 -28.04
C ILE A 244 -55.74 -21.83 -29.05
N SER A 245 -56.98 -22.26 -28.85
CA SER A 245 -58.08 -21.95 -29.76
C SER A 245 -58.51 -20.50 -29.59
N SER A 246 -58.72 -19.82 -30.73
CA SER A 246 -59.28 -18.48 -30.85
C SER A 246 -60.80 -18.46 -30.98
N ASP A 247 -61.48 -19.61 -30.93
CA ASP A 247 -62.93 -19.68 -31.17
C ASP A 247 -63.77 -19.24 -29.97
N TYR A 248 -63.13 -19.04 -28.79
CA TYR A 248 -63.81 -18.90 -27.52
C TYR A 248 -63.38 -17.66 -26.71
N VAL A 249 -64.34 -17.04 -26.03
CA VAL A 249 -64.11 -15.93 -25.09
C VAL A 249 -63.75 -16.47 -23.71
N TYR A 250 -62.45 -16.50 -23.40
CA TYR A 250 -61.95 -16.99 -22.12
C TYR A 250 -62.30 -16.04 -20.96
N SER A 251 -62.70 -16.62 -19.82
CA SER A 251 -62.75 -15.88 -18.54
C SER A 251 -61.39 -15.89 -17.84
N THR A 252 -60.71 -17.04 -17.79
CA THR A 252 -59.31 -17.16 -17.38
C THR A 252 -58.63 -18.18 -18.29
N LEU A 253 -57.53 -17.76 -18.92
CA LEU A 253 -56.64 -18.63 -19.69
C LEU A 253 -55.40 -18.93 -18.83
N ARG A 254 -55.08 -20.20 -18.62
CA ARG A 254 -53.92 -20.59 -17.83
C ARG A 254 -53.00 -21.52 -18.63
N ILE A 255 -51.72 -21.17 -18.64
CA ILE A 255 -50.65 -21.93 -19.27
C ILE A 255 -49.89 -22.69 -18.18
N LEU A 256 -49.92 -24.01 -18.27
CA LEU A 256 -49.29 -24.95 -17.37
C LEU A 256 -48.37 -25.88 -18.18
N GLY A 257 -47.67 -26.78 -17.47
CA GLY A 257 -46.84 -27.80 -18.09
C GLY A 257 -45.57 -27.24 -18.74
N SER A 258 -45.04 -27.96 -19.73
CA SER A 258 -43.77 -27.62 -20.39
C SER A 258 -44.00 -27.24 -21.87
N GLY A 259 -42.95 -26.76 -22.54
CA GLY A 259 -43.00 -26.41 -23.96
C GLY A 259 -43.68 -25.07 -24.27
N VAL A 260 -44.09 -24.92 -25.53
CA VAL A 260 -44.66 -23.69 -26.10
C VAL A 260 -46.15 -23.88 -26.36
N LYS A 261 -46.98 -22.96 -25.84
CA LYS A 261 -48.40 -22.86 -26.17
C LYS A 261 -48.60 -21.62 -27.06
N SER A 262 -49.04 -21.84 -28.29
CA SER A 262 -49.13 -20.79 -29.31
C SER A 262 -50.58 -20.43 -29.63
N LEU A 263 -50.86 -19.17 -29.99
CA LEU A 263 -52.18 -18.79 -30.51
C LEU A 263 -52.37 -19.24 -31.97
N SER A 264 -53.59 -19.64 -32.34
CA SER A 264 -53.98 -19.92 -33.74
C SER A 264 -54.37 -18.68 -34.55
N ALA A 265 -54.93 -17.68 -33.88
CA ALA A 265 -55.36 -16.38 -34.42
C ALA A 265 -55.50 -15.37 -33.26
N ASP A 266 -55.96 -14.15 -33.54
CA ASP A 266 -56.34 -13.20 -32.49
C ASP A 266 -57.38 -13.82 -31.55
N LEU A 267 -57.13 -13.78 -30.24
CA LEU A 267 -58.14 -14.17 -29.27
C LEU A 267 -59.27 -13.13 -29.27
N PRO A 268 -60.54 -13.57 -29.23
CA PRO A 268 -61.64 -12.70 -28.83
C PRO A 268 -61.29 -12.02 -27.51
N ALA A 269 -61.67 -10.75 -27.37
CA ALA A 269 -61.35 -9.98 -26.17
C ALA A 269 -61.80 -10.75 -24.92
N LEU A 270 -60.86 -11.03 -24.00
CA LEU A 270 -61.13 -11.85 -22.83
C LEU A 270 -62.26 -11.23 -22.00
N ARG A 271 -63.05 -12.09 -21.34
CA ARG A 271 -64.28 -11.69 -20.64
C ARG A 271 -63.99 -10.58 -19.62
N SER A 272 -64.78 -9.52 -19.63
CA SER A 272 -64.61 -8.34 -18.77
C SER A 272 -65.87 -7.96 -18.01
N THR A 273 -66.69 -8.94 -17.61
CA THR A 273 -67.95 -8.73 -16.89
C THR A 273 -67.79 -8.30 -15.43
N SER A 274 -66.59 -8.46 -14.85
CA SER A 274 -66.21 -7.94 -13.54
C SER A 274 -64.70 -7.67 -13.50
N SER A 275 -64.22 -6.97 -12.47
CA SER A 275 -62.79 -6.66 -12.31
C SER A 275 -61.91 -7.89 -12.07
N GLY A 276 -62.47 -8.99 -11.55
CA GLY A 276 -61.75 -10.23 -11.21
C GLY A 276 -61.62 -11.25 -12.34
N VAL A 277 -62.19 -10.98 -13.52
CA VAL A 277 -62.16 -11.89 -14.69
C VAL A 277 -61.46 -11.27 -15.89
N GLY A 278 -61.16 -12.11 -16.88
CA GLY A 278 -60.38 -11.76 -18.06
C GLY A 278 -58.90 -11.82 -17.75
N ASN A 279 -58.43 -12.96 -17.22
CA ASN A 279 -57.07 -13.14 -16.74
C ASN A 279 -56.26 -14.08 -17.64
N ILE A 280 -54.95 -13.83 -17.70
CA ILE A 280 -53.97 -14.74 -18.29
C ILE A 280 -52.93 -15.10 -17.23
N TYR A 281 -52.78 -16.38 -16.94
CA TYR A 281 -51.78 -16.89 -15.99
C TYR A 281 -50.79 -17.81 -16.71
N ILE A 282 -49.53 -17.40 -16.84
CA ILE A 282 -48.46 -18.24 -17.38
C ILE A 282 -47.66 -18.78 -16.19
N VAL A 283 -48.04 -19.98 -15.73
CA VAL A 283 -47.50 -20.59 -14.51
C VAL A 283 -46.23 -21.38 -14.81
N ALA A 284 -46.16 -22.01 -15.97
CA ALA A 284 -44.99 -22.74 -16.46
C ALA A 284 -44.92 -22.68 -18.00
N GLY A 285 -43.75 -22.96 -18.59
CA GLY A 285 -43.56 -23.00 -20.04
C GLY A 285 -43.58 -21.64 -20.72
N THR A 286 -43.91 -21.63 -22.01
CA THR A 286 -43.98 -20.40 -22.83
C THR A 286 -45.38 -20.19 -23.41
N LEU A 287 -45.95 -19.00 -23.24
CA LEU A 287 -47.04 -18.51 -24.09
C LEU A 287 -46.45 -17.74 -25.27
N ASP A 288 -46.65 -18.22 -26.49
CA ASP A 288 -46.21 -17.57 -27.72
C ASP A 288 -47.41 -16.97 -28.47
N LEU A 289 -47.50 -15.64 -28.50
CA LEU A 289 -48.63 -14.96 -29.13
C LEU A 289 -48.58 -15.04 -30.67
N GLY A 290 -47.45 -15.42 -31.27
CA GLY A 290 -47.29 -15.29 -32.71
C GLY A 290 -47.48 -13.85 -33.18
N SER A 291 -48.06 -13.66 -34.36
CA SER A 291 -48.50 -12.35 -34.88
C SER A 291 -49.87 -11.93 -34.34
N PHE A 292 -50.38 -12.56 -33.29
CA PHE A 292 -51.74 -12.37 -32.79
C PHE A 292 -51.78 -11.67 -31.43
N THR A 293 -52.97 -11.28 -31.00
CA THR A 293 -53.24 -10.52 -29.78
C THR A 293 -54.07 -11.33 -28.77
N ALA A 294 -53.88 -11.01 -27.48
CA ALA A 294 -54.58 -11.63 -26.37
C ALA A 294 -55.13 -10.54 -25.41
N ASN A 295 -55.89 -9.60 -25.97
CA ASN A 295 -56.36 -8.42 -25.24
C ASN A 295 -57.53 -8.74 -24.31
N ARG A 296 -57.65 -7.99 -23.21
CA ARG A 296 -58.84 -8.03 -22.36
C ARG A 296 -59.96 -7.15 -22.94
N GLY A 297 -61.21 -7.53 -22.70
CA GLY A 297 -62.36 -6.67 -23.00
C GLY A 297 -62.41 -5.41 -22.13
N THR A 298 -63.21 -4.43 -22.54
CA THR A 298 -63.26 -3.08 -21.96
C THR A 298 -64.53 -2.79 -21.16
N THR A 299 -65.44 -3.76 -20.99
CA THR A 299 -66.75 -3.53 -20.34
C THR A 299 -66.62 -3.10 -18.87
N VAL A 300 -65.73 -3.75 -18.12
CA VAL A 300 -65.37 -3.37 -16.73
C VAL A 300 -63.86 -3.39 -16.63
N ALA A 301 -63.23 -2.30 -16.21
CA ALA A 301 -61.78 -2.26 -15.96
C ALA A 301 -61.37 -3.30 -14.91
N GLY A 302 -60.29 -4.04 -15.17
CA GLY A 302 -59.78 -5.05 -14.25
C GLY A 302 -58.81 -6.02 -14.92
N GLY A 303 -58.76 -7.23 -14.38
CA GLY A 303 -57.98 -8.35 -14.91
C GLY A 303 -56.47 -8.23 -14.72
N THR A 304 -55.82 -9.39 -14.80
CA THR A 304 -54.38 -9.54 -14.59
C THR A 304 -53.77 -10.45 -15.65
N ILE A 305 -52.59 -10.06 -16.15
CA ILE A 305 -51.66 -10.97 -16.80
C ILE A 305 -50.50 -11.27 -15.86
N THR A 306 -50.22 -12.55 -15.60
CA THR A 306 -49.11 -12.98 -14.73
C THR A 306 -48.16 -13.88 -15.48
N VAL A 307 -46.86 -13.61 -15.36
CA VAL A 307 -45.79 -14.52 -15.82
C VAL A 307 -45.02 -14.98 -14.60
N ALA A 308 -45.14 -16.26 -14.26
CA ALA A 308 -44.47 -16.84 -13.10
C ALA A 308 -42.96 -16.97 -13.33
N ASN A 309 -42.21 -17.21 -12.24
CA ASN A 309 -40.77 -17.46 -12.27
C ASN A 309 -40.44 -18.64 -13.20
N GLY A 310 -39.44 -18.47 -14.08
CA GLY A 310 -39.03 -19.47 -15.07
C GLY A 310 -39.93 -19.60 -16.30
N SER A 311 -41.07 -18.88 -16.34
CA SER A 311 -41.98 -18.88 -17.48
C SER A 311 -41.70 -17.76 -18.48
N THR A 312 -42.16 -17.92 -19.72
CA THR A 312 -41.95 -16.93 -20.79
C THR A 312 -43.26 -16.47 -21.43
N LEU A 313 -43.42 -15.16 -21.63
CA LEU A 313 -44.38 -14.58 -22.57
C LEU A 313 -43.61 -14.11 -23.81
N ARG A 314 -43.90 -14.67 -24.98
CA ARG A 314 -43.29 -14.28 -26.25
C ARG A 314 -44.29 -13.55 -27.13
N ILE A 315 -43.91 -12.35 -27.58
CA ILE A 315 -44.71 -11.45 -28.42
C ILE A 315 -44.00 -11.37 -29.78
N ARG A 316 -44.67 -11.71 -30.89
CA ARG A 316 -44.09 -11.63 -32.24
C ARG A 316 -44.88 -10.69 -33.16
N GLY A 317 -44.56 -10.71 -34.46
CA GLY A 317 -45.09 -9.76 -35.45
C GLY A 317 -44.72 -8.32 -35.11
N THR A 318 -45.63 -7.39 -35.36
CA THR A 318 -45.52 -5.98 -34.97
C THR A 318 -46.25 -5.67 -33.65
N ASN A 319 -46.71 -6.71 -32.93
CA ASN A 319 -47.53 -6.55 -31.74
C ASN A 319 -46.75 -6.01 -30.53
N THR A 320 -47.49 -5.39 -29.63
CA THR A 320 -47.00 -4.95 -28.32
C THR A 320 -47.56 -5.85 -27.18
N PHE A 321 -47.32 -5.47 -25.93
CA PHE A 321 -47.82 -6.17 -24.75
C PHE A 321 -49.37 -6.20 -24.75
N PRO A 322 -50.00 -7.31 -24.33
CA PRO A 322 -51.47 -7.41 -24.28
C PRO A 322 -52.15 -6.24 -23.56
N ALA A 323 -53.19 -5.68 -24.19
CA ALA A 323 -53.86 -4.45 -23.76
C ALA A 323 -55.04 -4.71 -22.79
N ASN A 324 -55.47 -3.63 -22.12
CA ASN A 324 -56.67 -3.52 -21.26
C ASN A 324 -56.65 -4.31 -19.94
N TYR A 325 -55.48 -4.79 -19.51
CA TYR A 325 -55.31 -5.37 -18.17
C TYR A 325 -54.94 -4.27 -17.15
N SER A 326 -55.62 -4.26 -16.01
CA SER A 326 -55.34 -3.29 -14.92
C SER A 326 -54.02 -3.59 -14.22
N SER A 327 -53.58 -4.85 -14.21
CA SER A 327 -52.29 -5.22 -13.65
C SER A 327 -51.54 -6.23 -14.53
N ALA A 328 -50.21 -6.13 -14.50
CA ALA A 328 -49.30 -7.10 -15.11
C ALA A 328 -48.25 -7.49 -14.06
N THR A 329 -48.29 -8.74 -13.62
CA THR A 329 -47.38 -9.27 -12.60
C THR A 329 -46.31 -10.11 -13.29
N LEU A 330 -45.12 -9.53 -13.50
CA LEU A 330 -43.99 -10.18 -14.16
C LEU A 330 -42.95 -10.55 -13.10
N ASN A 331 -42.95 -11.81 -12.65
CA ASN A 331 -42.13 -12.22 -11.51
C ASN A 331 -40.62 -12.13 -11.84
N LEU A 332 -39.78 -12.06 -10.79
CA LEU A 332 -38.35 -11.76 -10.88
C LEU A 332 -37.58 -12.58 -11.94
N THR A 333 -37.82 -13.89 -12.06
CA THR A 333 -37.13 -14.76 -13.02
C THR A 333 -38.00 -15.14 -14.23
N SER A 334 -39.13 -14.48 -14.42
CA SER A 334 -39.92 -14.59 -15.66
C SER A 334 -39.20 -13.93 -16.83
N THR A 335 -39.56 -14.28 -18.07
CA THR A 335 -39.04 -13.63 -19.27
C THR A 335 -40.19 -13.09 -20.12
N VAL A 336 -40.11 -11.81 -20.51
CA VAL A 336 -40.94 -11.29 -21.60
C VAL A 336 -40.05 -11.06 -22.81
N GLU A 337 -40.36 -11.74 -23.90
CA GLU A 337 -39.63 -11.67 -25.17
C GLU A 337 -40.42 -10.86 -26.19
N TYR A 338 -39.84 -9.77 -26.69
CA TYR A 338 -40.29 -9.06 -27.89
C TYR A 338 -39.50 -9.60 -29.08
N GLY A 339 -40.01 -10.66 -29.70
CA GLY A 339 -39.30 -11.48 -30.69
C GLY A 339 -39.84 -11.42 -32.13
N GLY A 340 -40.60 -10.37 -32.45
CA GLY A 340 -41.12 -10.10 -33.80
C GLY A 340 -40.19 -9.25 -34.67
N THR A 341 -40.78 -8.58 -35.67
CA THR A 341 -40.13 -7.51 -36.44
C THR A 341 -40.17 -6.21 -35.61
N ASP A 342 -40.48 -5.06 -36.19
CA ASP A 342 -40.54 -3.80 -35.45
C ASP A 342 -41.64 -3.83 -34.39
N GLN A 343 -41.28 -3.59 -33.12
CA GLN A 343 -42.22 -3.69 -32.00
C GLN A 343 -42.04 -2.55 -31.00
N ALA A 344 -43.15 -2.05 -30.49
CA ALA A 344 -43.17 -1.14 -29.34
C ALA A 344 -43.09 -1.94 -28.03
N VAL A 345 -42.08 -1.64 -27.21
CA VAL A 345 -41.92 -2.21 -25.86
C VAL A 345 -42.82 -1.43 -24.89
N ALA A 346 -43.56 -2.14 -24.06
CA ALA A 346 -44.48 -1.52 -23.13
C ALA A 346 -43.77 -1.01 -21.87
N ALA A 347 -44.31 0.04 -21.25
CA ALA A 347 -43.81 0.54 -19.98
C ALA A 347 -44.27 -0.39 -18.83
N LYS A 348 -43.46 -1.39 -18.50
CA LYS A 348 -43.72 -2.36 -17.43
C LYS A 348 -42.48 -2.57 -16.56
N THR A 349 -42.70 -3.15 -15.37
CA THR A 349 -41.61 -3.71 -14.56
C THR A 349 -41.44 -5.17 -14.98
N TYR A 350 -40.31 -5.49 -15.61
CA TYR A 350 -40.02 -6.82 -16.12
C TYR A 350 -39.24 -7.66 -15.10
N GLY A 351 -39.42 -8.98 -15.14
CA GLY A 351 -38.43 -9.94 -14.63
C GLY A 351 -37.16 -9.83 -15.49
N ASN A 352 -37.06 -10.67 -16.51
CA ASN A 352 -36.13 -10.48 -17.63
C ASN A 352 -36.86 -9.87 -18.84
N LEU A 353 -36.17 -8.97 -19.54
CA LEU A 353 -36.63 -8.42 -20.82
C LEU A 353 -35.69 -8.90 -21.92
N LEU A 354 -36.21 -9.75 -22.81
CA LEU A 354 -35.49 -10.24 -23.99
C LEU A 354 -36.00 -9.52 -25.24
N LEU A 355 -35.08 -8.89 -25.97
CA LEU A 355 -35.32 -8.29 -27.27
C LEU A 355 -34.73 -9.22 -28.33
N SER A 356 -35.55 -9.74 -29.23
CA SER A 356 -35.09 -10.61 -30.30
C SER A 356 -35.69 -10.29 -31.67
N GLY A 357 -35.01 -10.72 -32.73
CA GLY A 357 -35.38 -10.41 -34.10
C GLY A 357 -35.81 -11.66 -34.89
N ALA A 358 -36.87 -11.53 -35.70
CA ALA A 358 -37.35 -12.61 -36.55
C ALA A 358 -36.71 -12.60 -37.94
N THR A 359 -36.83 -11.50 -38.68
CA THR A 359 -36.35 -11.36 -40.08
C THR A 359 -35.97 -9.92 -40.39
N GLY A 360 -34.97 -9.72 -41.28
CA GLY A 360 -34.52 -8.39 -41.70
C GLY A 360 -33.83 -7.59 -40.60
N SER A 361 -33.76 -6.26 -40.77
CA SER A 361 -33.32 -5.33 -39.74
C SER A 361 -34.51 -4.94 -38.86
N VAL A 362 -34.38 -5.06 -37.55
CA VAL A 362 -35.49 -4.95 -36.60
C VAL A 362 -35.26 -3.80 -35.61
N THR A 363 -36.29 -3.02 -35.31
CA THR A 363 -36.27 -1.96 -34.29
C THR A 363 -37.22 -2.28 -33.14
N LYS A 364 -36.71 -2.23 -31.90
CA LYS A 364 -37.54 -2.29 -30.68
C LYS A 364 -37.63 -0.89 -30.06
N THR A 365 -38.81 -0.28 -30.14
CA THR A 365 -39.03 1.10 -29.69
C THR A 365 -39.36 1.10 -28.20
N PHE A 366 -38.49 1.69 -27.38
CA PHE A 366 -38.77 1.87 -25.95
C PHE A 366 -39.72 3.05 -25.73
N PRO A 367 -40.55 3.01 -24.67
CA PRO A 367 -41.49 4.06 -24.34
C PRO A 367 -40.77 5.28 -23.73
N ALA A 368 -41.40 6.46 -23.83
CA ALA A 368 -40.92 7.70 -23.20
C ALA A 368 -41.09 7.73 -21.66
N THR A 369 -41.41 6.59 -21.05
CA THR A 369 -41.53 6.40 -19.60
C THR A 369 -40.47 5.42 -19.13
N ALA A 370 -39.96 5.60 -17.92
CA ALA A 370 -38.87 4.78 -17.40
C ALA A 370 -39.29 3.30 -17.30
N ILE A 371 -38.41 2.40 -17.73
CA ILE A 371 -38.57 0.95 -17.59
C ILE A 371 -37.69 0.45 -16.44
N THR A 372 -38.24 -0.46 -15.63
CA THR A 372 -37.49 -1.23 -14.64
C THR A 372 -37.42 -2.69 -15.07
N VAL A 373 -36.22 -3.26 -15.05
CA VAL A 373 -35.95 -4.68 -15.29
C VAL A 373 -35.32 -5.23 -14.01
N THR A 374 -36.09 -6.02 -13.26
CA THR A 374 -35.64 -6.59 -11.97
C THR A 374 -34.63 -7.73 -12.15
N GLY A 375 -34.69 -8.43 -13.28
CA GLY A 375 -33.69 -9.37 -13.78
C GLY A 375 -32.80 -8.70 -14.84
N SER A 376 -32.53 -9.40 -15.94
CA SER A 376 -31.61 -8.96 -16.99
C SER A 376 -32.30 -8.38 -18.22
N LEU A 377 -31.68 -7.36 -18.83
CA LEU A 377 -32.01 -6.86 -20.16
C LEU A 377 -31.08 -7.54 -21.18
N ILE A 378 -31.64 -8.28 -22.13
CA ILE A 378 -30.88 -9.08 -23.09
C ILE A 378 -31.36 -8.71 -24.50
N SER A 379 -30.43 -8.40 -25.40
CA SER A 379 -30.70 -8.37 -26.85
C SER A 379 -30.00 -9.52 -27.55
N ASP A 380 -30.73 -10.24 -28.40
CA ASP A 380 -30.22 -11.35 -29.20
C ASP A 380 -30.84 -11.26 -30.59
N VAL A 381 -30.03 -11.06 -31.62
CA VAL A 381 -30.53 -10.88 -32.99
C VAL A 381 -31.34 -12.09 -33.48
N LYS A 382 -31.11 -13.29 -32.91
CA LYS A 382 -31.73 -14.55 -33.35
C LYS A 382 -31.63 -14.73 -34.87
N THR A 383 -32.75 -14.72 -35.58
CA THR A 383 -32.82 -15.00 -37.03
C THR A 383 -32.89 -13.73 -37.88
N ALA A 384 -32.94 -12.54 -37.27
CA ALA A 384 -32.82 -11.26 -37.97
C ALA A 384 -31.38 -10.99 -38.44
N THR A 385 -31.19 -9.97 -39.29
CA THR A 385 -29.87 -9.52 -39.73
C THR A 385 -29.27 -8.46 -38.80
N ALA A 386 -30.12 -7.65 -38.17
CA ALA A 386 -29.74 -6.65 -37.17
C ALA A 386 -30.92 -6.36 -36.22
N LEU A 387 -30.61 -5.93 -35.00
CA LEU A 387 -31.60 -5.47 -34.02
C LEU A 387 -31.16 -4.16 -33.40
N ALA A 388 -31.98 -3.11 -33.43
CA ALA A 388 -31.70 -1.83 -32.78
C ALA A 388 -32.76 -1.48 -31.74
N PHE A 389 -32.35 -0.84 -30.65
CA PHE A 389 -33.24 -0.26 -29.65
C PHE A 389 -32.63 1.01 -29.06
N THR A 390 -33.46 2.03 -28.90
CA THR A 390 -33.05 3.35 -28.40
C THR A 390 -33.82 3.66 -27.13
N ALA A 391 -33.11 4.03 -26.07
CA ALA A 391 -33.75 4.51 -24.85
C ALA A 391 -34.49 5.84 -25.11
N ALA A 392 -35.73 5.92 -24.65
CA ALA A 392 -36.53 7.15 -24.65
C ALA A 392 -36.80 7.70 -23.23
N ALA A 393 -36.27 7.02 -22.20
CA ALA A 393 -36.30 7.41 -20.79
C ALA A 393 -35.19 6.66 -20.02
N ASN A 394 -35.07 6.91 -18.71
CA ASN A 394 -34.15 6.19 -17.82
C ASN A 394 -34.47 4.68 -17.79
N LEU A 395 -33.41 3.86 -17.65
CA LEU A 395 -33.53 2.40 -17.50
C LEU A 395 -32.91 1.98 -16.17
N SER A 396 -33.64 1.18 -15.39
CA SER A 396 -33.10 0.57 -14.16
C SER A 396 -33.08 -0.94 -14.28
N VAL A 397 -31.88 -1.53 -14.30
CA VAL A 397 -31.65 -2.98 -14.45
C VAL A 397 -30.97 -3.51 -13.19
N THR A 398 -31.59 -4.45 -12.49
CA THR A 398 -31.02 -5.04 -11.26
C THR A 398 -30.18 -6.29 -11.57
N GLY A 399 -30.48 -6.99 -12.66
CA GLY A 399 -29.58 -7.98 -13.25
C GLY A 399 -28.59 -7.38 -14.23
N SER A 400 -28.16 -8.19 -15.20
CA SER A 400 -27.15 -7.79 -16.20
C SER A 400 -27.79 -7.10 -17.40
N VAL A 401 -27.02 -6.25 -18.08
CA VAL A 401 -27.33 -5.78 -19.43
C VAL A 401 -26.44 -6.57 -20.39
N ASN A 402 -27.04 -7.30 -21.34
CA ASN A 402 -26.33 -8.05 -22.38
C ASN A 402 -26.76 -7.56 -23.76
N ILE A 403 -25.89 -6.79 -24.41
CA ILE A 403 -26.06 -6.31 -25.78
C ILE A 403 -25.46 -7.39 -26.69
N GLY A 404 -26.27 -8.26 -27.28
CA GLY A 404 -25.79 -9.37 -28.12
C GLY A 404 -25.16 -8.92 -29.44
N ALA A 405 -24.39 -9.82 -30.08
CA ALA A 405 -23.79 -9.57 -31.39
C ALA A 405 -24.85 -9.16 -32.44
N SER A 406 -24.46 -8.27 -33.35
CA SER A 406 -25.35 -7.67 -34.37
C SER A 406 -26.58 -6.94 -33.80
N THR A 407 -26.56 -6.58 -32.52
CA THR A 407 -27.57 -5.70 -31.91
C THR A 407 -26.97 -4.33 -31.58
N THR A 408 -27.79 -3.29 -31.59
CA THR A 408 -27.39 -1.90 -31.28
C THR A 408 -28.26 -1.34 -30.16
N PHE A 409 -27.64 -0.92 -29.06
CA PHE A 409 -28.30 -0.16 -28.01
C PHE A 409 -27.87 1.32 -28.08
N ASN A 410 -28.81 2.24 -28.28
CA ASN A 410 -28.57 3.67 -28.14
C ASN A 410 -29.13 4.20 -26.81
N ALA A 411 -28.26 4.66 -25.91
CA ALA A 411 -28.65 5.18 -24.59
C ALA A 411 -29.12 6.65 -24.60
N ALA A 412 -29.02 7.34 -25.74
CA ALA A 412 -29.42 8.74 -25.88
C ALA A 412 -28.77 9.65 -24.81
N THR A 413 -29.57 10.36 -24.01
CA THR A 413 -29.12 11.37 -23.03
C THR A 413 -29.45 10.98 -21.58
N PHE A 414 -29.96 9.78 -21.35
CA PHE A 414 -30.58 9.38 -20.08
C PHE A 414 -29.57 8.83 -19.07
N SER A 415 -30.02 8.69 -17.82
CA SER A 415 -29.23 8.06 -16.75
C SER A 415 -29.74 6.64 -16.50
N HIS A 416 -28.91 5.65 -16.83
CA HIS A 416 -29.23 4.24 -16.68
C HIS A 416 -28.48 3.64 -15.49
N THR A 417 -29.14 2.76 -14.73
CA THR A 417 -28.50 2.06 -13.61
C THR A 417 -28.47 0.55 -13.87
N VAL A 418 -27.34 -0.09 -13.62
CA VAL A 418 -27.14 -1.54 -13.77
C VAL A 418 -26.49 -2.09 -12.49
N ALA A 419 -27.08 -3.13 -11.90
CA ALA A 419 -26.46 -3.82 -10.76
C ALA A 419 -25.75 -5.13 -11.13
N GLY A 420 -26.16 -5.82 -12.19
CA GLY A 420 -25.41 -6.95 -12.73
C GLY A 420 -24.27 -6.52 -13.66
N ASN A 421 -23.81 -7.46 -14.48
CA ASN A 421 -22.73 -7.23 -15.42
C ASN A 421 -23.19 -6.35 -16.60
N TRP A 422 -22.26 -5.55 -17.12
CA TRP A 422 -22.42 -4.85 -18.40
C TRP A 422 -21.68 -5.64 -19.47
N ILE A 423 -22.42 -6.34 -20.33
CA ILE A 423 -21.87 -7.21 -21.38
C ILE A 423 -22.25 -6.62 -22.73
N MET A 424 -21.25 -6.25 -23.54
CA MET A 424 -21.46 -5.58 -24.83
C MET A 424 -20.82 -6.39 -25.96
N ASN A 425 -21.54 -7.35 -26.55
CA ASN A 425 -21.11 -8.11 -27.73
C ASN A 425 -21.60 -7.48 -29.06
N GLY A 426 -22.56 -6.57 -29.00
CA GLY A 426 -23.02 -5.72 -30.12
C GLY A 426 -22.62 -4.25 -29.91
N THR A 427 -23.20 -3.35 -30.69
CA THR A 427 -22.86 -1.92 -30.68
C THR A 427 -23.57 -1.19 -29.56
N PHE A 428 -22.83 -0.42 -28.76
CA PHE A 428 -23.42 0.53 -27.83
C PHE A 428 -23.14 1.96 -28.30
N ILE A 429 -24.19 2.76 -28.44
CA ILE A 429 -24.12 4.18 -28.79
C ILE A 429 -24.42 4.96 -27.50
N PRO A 430 -23.39 5.53 -26.84
CA PRO A 430 -23.57 6.14 -25.53
C PRO A 430 -24.32 7.48 -25.55
N GLY A 431 -24.33 8.21 -26.68
CA GLY A 431 -24.88 9.58 -26.72
C GLY A 431 -24.22 10.49 -25.68
N THR A 432 -25.03 11.19 -24.87
CA THR A 432 -24.58 11.93 -23.68
C THR A 432 -25.03 11.28 -22.37
N SER A 433 -25.37 9.99 -22.42
CA SER A 433 -25.93 9.24 -21.28
C SER A 433 -24.96 9.09 -20.10
N THR A 434 -25.52 8.69 -18.95
CA THR A 434 -24.76 8.23 -17.79
C THR A 434 -25.09 6.78 -17.50
N ILE A 435 -24.08 5.90 -17.51
CA ILE A 435 -24.22 4.52 -17.04
C ILE A 435 -23.73 4.43 -15.60
N THR A 436 -24.60 4.03 -14.69
CA THR A 436 -24.29 3.83 -13.27
C THR A 436 -24.20 2.35 -12.94
N LEU A 437 -23.01 1.86 -12.58
CA LEU A 437 -22.79 0.50 -12.10
C LEU A 437 -22.87 0.47 -10.57
N LYS A 438 -23.87 -0.21 -10.02
CA LYS A 438 -24.20 -0.16 -8.58
C LYS A 438 -24.05 -1.47 -7.82
N GLY A 439 -23.96 -2.60 -8.51
CA GLY A 439 -23.87 -3.90 -7.84
C GLY A 439 -22.45 -4.29 -7.51
N VAL A 440 -22.29 -5.04 -6.43
CA VAL A 440 -20.99 -5.49 -5.96
C VAL A 440 -20.41 -6.52 -6.93
N ASN A 441 -19.11 -6.42 -7.24
CA ASN A 441 -18.38 -7.32 -8.14
C ASN A 441 -18.90 -7.36 -9.59
N ALA A 442 -19.69 -6.37 -10.02
CA ALA A 442 -20.14 -6.33 -11.41
C ALA A 442 -18.97 -6.10 -12.37
N VAL A 443 -19.06 -6.73 -13.54
CA VAL A 443 -18.01 -6.77 -14.55
C VAL A 443 -18.45 -6.03 -15.80
N VAL A 444 -17.58 -5.17 -16.35
CA VAL A 444 -17.71 -4.58 -17.69
C VAL A 444 -16.97 -5.46 -18.69
N SER A 445 -17.68 -6.11 -19.61
CA SER A 445 -17.09 -7.04 -20.57
C SER A 445 -17.77 -7.06 -21.96
N GLY A 446 -17.22 -7.82 -22.91
CA GLY A 446 -17.76 -7.96 -24.27
C GLY A 446 -16.72 -7.75 -25.38
N GLN A 447 -17.11 -6.97 -26.40
CA GLN A 447 -16.39 -6.61 -27.62
C GLN A 447 -15.00 -6.04 -27.38
N SER A 448 -14.26 -5.88 -28.49
CA SER A 448 -12.92 -5.36 -28.53
C SER A 448 -12.80 -3.82 -28.46
N THR A 449 -13.85 -3.05 -28.15
CA THR A 449 -13.73 -1.68 -27.60
C THR A 449 -15.03 -1.32 -26.90
N GLN A 450 -14.95 -0.83 -25.65
CA GLN A 450 -16.12 -0.43 -24.86
C GLN A 450 -16.20 1.10 -24.81
N SER A 451 -17.33 1.71 -25.14
CA SER A 451 -17.46 3.18 -25.15
C SER A 451 -18.55 3.69 -24.21
N PHE A 452 -18.25 4.68 -23.38
CA PHE A 452 -19.21 5.36 -22.51
C PHE A 452 -19.12 6.87 -22.69
N TYR A 453 -20.21 7.57 -22.42
CA TYR A 453 -20.14 9.02 -22.21
C TYR A 453 -19.78 9.28 -20.75
N ASN A 454 -20.75 9.31 -19.82
CA ASN A 454 -20.45 9.32 -18.39
C ASN A 454 -20.52 7.89 -17.81
N LEU A 455 -19.54 7.53 -16.99
CA LEU A 455 -19.51 6.28 -16.21
C LEU A 455 -19.50 6.61 -14.72
N SER A 456 -20.54 6.19 -14.00
CA SER A 456 -20.68 6.34 -12.57
C SER A 456 -20.60 4.99 -11.88
N ILE A 457 -19.82 4.89 -10.82
CA ILE A 457 -19.55 3.66 -10.08
C ILE A 457 -19.94 3.88 -8.62
N THR A 458 -20.94 3.13 -8.16
CA THR A 458 -21.43 3.16 -6.77
C THR A 458 -21.26 1.82 -6.07
N GLY A 459 -21.17 0.73 -6.83
CA GLY A 459 -20.88 -0.62 -6.33
C GLY A 459 -19.39 -0.84 -6.05
N SER A 460 -19.07 -1.63 -5.04
CA SER A 460 -17.69 -2.01 -4.74
C SER A 460 -17.18 -3.10 -5.68
N ASN A 461 -15.87 -3.07 -5.95
CA ASN A 461 -15.13 -4.04 -6.78
C ASN A 461 -15.66 -4.16 -8.21
N ILE A 462 -16.03 -3.03 -8.83
CA ILE A 462 -16.33 -3.05 -10.25
C ILE A 462 -15.04 -3.26 -11.02
N THR A 463 -15.04 -4.23 -11.92
CA THR A 463 -13.88 -4.54 -12.74
C THR A 463 -14.21 -4.41 -14.22
N ALA A 464 -13.29 -3.82 -14.96
CA ALA A 464 -13.15 -4.03 -16.40
C ALA A 464 -11.91 -4.94 -16.56
N PRO A 465 -12.09 -6.28 -16.59
CA PRO A 465 -11.00 -7.24 -16.84
C PRO A 465 -10.41 -7.00 -18.24
N ALA A 466 -9.52 -7.86 -18.74
CA ALA A 466 -8.83 -7.73 -20.03
C ALA A 466 -9.74 -7.77 -21.28
N VAL A 467 -10.94 -7.21 -21.21
CA VAL A 467 -11.66 -6.68 -22.35
C VAL A 467 -10.84 -5.52 -22.89
N SER A 468 -10.77 -5.46 -24.20
CA SER A 468 -10.18 -4.35 -24.93
C SER A 468 -10.40 -2.95 -24.37
N ASP A 469 -9.68 -2.00 -24.95
CA ASP A 469 -9.74 -0.59 -24.62
C ASP A 469 -11.13 -0.03 -24.25
N LEU A 470 -11.13 0.77 -23.19
CA LEU A 470 -12.30 1.45 -22.65
C LEU A 470 -12.23 2.94 -22.99
N THR A 471 -13.19 3.47 -23.72
CA THR A 471 -13.27 4.90 -24.07
C THR A 471 -14.33 5.60 -23.24
N ILE A 472 -13.97 6.69 -22.58
CA ILE A 472 -14.87 7.55 -21.82
C ILE A 472 -14.84 8.96 -22.43
N SER A 473 -15.93 9.33 -23.09
CA SER A 473 -16.09 10.65 -23.71
C SER A 473 -16.70 11.69 -22.76
N GLY A 474 -16.96 11.34 -21.50
CA GLY A 474 -17.59 12.12 -20.41
C GLY A 474 -16.84 11.97 -19.07
N ASN A 475 -17.56 12.07 -17.95
CA ASN A 475 -16.97 11.96 -16.61
C ASN A 475 -16.84 10.50 -16.14
N LEU A 476 -15.81 10.22 -15.35
CA LEU A 476 -15.72 9.01 -14.53
C LEU A 476 -15.89 9.40 -13.06
N VAL A 477 -16.89 8.81 -12.40
CA VAL A 477 -17.22 9.10 -11.00
C VAL A 477 -17.25 7.80 -10.22
N THR A 478 -16.55 7.74 -9.08
CA THR A 478 -16.76 6.74 -8.02
C THR A 478 -17.35 7.44 -6.81
N SER A 479 -18.36 6.84 -6.16
CA SER A 479 -19.01 7.43 -4.97
C SER A 479 -19.50 6.36 -4.00
N GLY A 480 -19.65 6.71 -2.72
CA GLY A 480 -19.99 5.75 -1.67
C GLY A 480 -18.96 4.62 -1.57
N SER A 481 -19.40 3.37 -1.67
CA SER A 481 -18.56 2.17 -1.73
C SER A 481 -17.93 1.91 -3.10
N GLY A 482 -18.15 2.80 -4.08
CA GLY A 482 -17.71 2.64 -5.46
C GLY A 482 -16.20 2.48 -5.59
N THR A 483 -15.75 1.38 -6.21
CA THR A 483 -14.35 1.20 -6.62
C THR A 483 -14.29 0.64 -8.04
N PHE A 484 -13.25 1.02 -8.79
CA PHE A 484 -13.10 0.67 -10.20
C PHE A 484 -11.68 0.22 -10.52
N ILE A 485 -11.56 -0.96 -11.12
CA ILE A 485 -10.28 -1.54 -11.55
C ILE A 485 -10.36 -1.82 -13.05
N HIS A 486 -9.53 -1.15 -13.84
CA HIS A 486 -9.28 -1.45 -15.24
C HIS A 486 -7.99 -2.27 -15.37
N ALA A 487 -8.14 -3.56 -15.68
CA ALA A 487 -7.05 -4.53 -15.63
C ALA A 487 -6.14 -4.49 -16.86
N ALA A 488 -4.91 -4.99 -16.70
CA ALA A 488 -3.96 -5.16 -17.79
C ALA A 488 -4.45 -6.17 -18.85
N PRO A 489 -4.03 -6.06 -20.13
CA PRO A 489 -3.01 -5.14 -20.67
C PRO A 489 -3.54 -3.86 -21.35
N ASN A 490 -4.84 -3.57 -21.27
CA ASN A 490 -5.51 -2.62 -22.17
C ASN A 490 -5.45 -1.16 -21.71
N ASN A 491 -5.93 -0.24 -22.57
CA ASN A 491 -5.91 1.20 -22.38
C ASN A 491 -7.29 1.77 -22.00
N ILE A 492 -7.32 2.74 -21.08
CA ILE A 492 -8.48 3.60 -20.89
C ILE A 492 -8.23 4.95 -21.58
N TYR A 493 -9.15 5.38 -22.43
CA TYR A 493 -9.08 6.63 -23.16
C TYR A 493 -10.07 7.65 -22.61
N PHE A 494 -9.61 8.88 -22.41
CA PHE A 494 -10.48 10.04 -22.19
C PHE A 494 -10.35 11.01 -23.37
N THR A 495 -11.43 11.13 -24.17
CA THR A 495 -11.37 11.76 -25.50
C THR A 495 -12.16 13.06 -25.64
N GLY A 496 -13.10 13.35 -24.73
CA GLY A 496 -13.98 14.52 -24.88
C GLY A 496 -13.43 15.85 -24.35
N THR A 497 -14.10 16.95 -24.66
CA THR A 497 -13.59 18.33 -24.50
C THR A 497 -13.32 18.81 -23.08
N THR A 498 -14.20 18.62 -22.09
CA THR A 498 -13.96 18.93 -20.66
C THR A 498 -14.53 17.86 -19.73
N LYS A 499 -13.71 17.24 -18.89
CA LYS A 499 -14.02 15.97 -18.19
C LYS A 499 -13.42 15.94 -16.78
N ALA A 500 -14.03 15.16 -15.90
CA ALA A 500 -13.53 14.94 -14.55
C ALA A 500 -13.38 13.45 -14.23
N ILE A 501 -12.28 13.10 -13.56
CA ILE A 501 -12.13 11.85 -12.81
C ILE A 501 -12.33 12.20 -11.34
N THR A 502 -13.31 11.56 -10.69
CA THR A 502 -13.69 11.89 -9.30
C THR A 502 -13.97 10.66 -8.46
N GLY A 503 -13.68 10.78 -7.16
CA GLY A 503 -13.92 9.76 -6.14
C GLY A 503 -12.65 9.06 -5.66
N ALA A 504 -12.76 7.78 -5.27
CA ALA A 504 -11.69 6.99 -4.65
C ALA A 504 -11.68 5.54 -5.20
N GLY A 505 -10.62 4.79 -4.89
CA GLY A 505 -10.55 3.36 -5.28
C GLY A 505 -10.49 3.14 -6.80
N ILE A 506 -9.88 4.08 -7.53
CA ILE A 506 -9.71 4.03 -8.98
C ILE A 506 -8.31 3.47 -9.28
N THR A 507 -8.26 2.39 -10.06
CA THR A 507 -7.03 1.81 -10.59
C THR A 507 -7.14 1.65 -12.09
N PHE A 508 -6.18 2.21 -12.82
CA PHE A 508 -6.05 2.04 -14.27
C PHE A 508 -4.81 1.22 -14.60
N ASN A 509 -4.88 0.45 -15.68
CA ASN A 509 -3.69 -0.08 -16.32
C ASN A 509 -2.94 1.00 -17.12
N ASN A 510 -3.26 1.24 -18.39
CA ASN A 510 -2.72 2.37 -19.14
C ASN A 510 -3.79 3.47 -19.25
N LEU A 511 -3.40 4.73 -19.03
CA LEU A 511 -4.28 5.90 -19.15
C LEU A 511 -3.83 6.76 -20.33
N SER A 512 -4.73 7.02 -21.27
CA SER A 512 -4.50 7.89 -22.42
C SER A 512 -5.52 9.04 -22.44
N VAL A 513 -5.03 10.27 -22.49
CA VAL A 513 -5.84 11.50 -22.44
C VAL A 513 -5.62 12.32 -23.70
N SER A 514 -6.61 12.29 -24.60
CA SER A 514 -6.66 13.13 -25.81
C SER A 514 -7.68 14.26 -25.72
N GLY A 515 -8.54 14.25 -24.70
CA GLY A 515 -9.42 15.35 -24.32
C GLY A 515 -8.80 16.31 -23.29
N VAL A 516 -9.64 17.08 -22.60
CA VAL A 516 -9.23 17.86 -21.39
C VAL A 516 -9.83 17.21 -20.15
N VAL A 517 -8.96 16.70 -19.28
CA VAL A 517 -9.33 16.01 -18.05
C VAL A 517 -8.76 16.74 -16.85
N THR A 518 -9.61 16.93 -15.85
CA THR A 518 -9.22 17.44 -14.53
C THR A 518 -9.53 16.39 -13.46
N THR A 519 -8.74 16.34 -12.39
CA THR A 519 -9.01 15.45 -11.26
C THR A 519 -8.53 16.06 -9.94
N ALA A 520 -9.39 15.99 -8.94
CA ALA A 520 -9.01 16.26 -7.55
C ALA A 520 -8.75 14.96 -6.76
N SER A 521 -8.86 13.81 -7.42
CA SER A 521 -8.90 12.49 -6.79
C SER A 521 -7.59 11.74 -6.93
N ASN A 522 -7.26 10.98 -5.90
CA ASN A 522 -6.14 10.03 -5.94
C ASN A 522 -6.53 8.82 -6.80
N PHE A 523 -5.60 8.31 -7.61
CA PHE A 523 -5.77 7.04 -8.31
C PHE A 523 -4.43 6.35 -8.55
N ILE A 524 -4.50 5.05 -8.82
CA ILE A 524 -3.35 4.20 -9.13
C ILE A 524 -3.31 3.95 -10.63
N LEU A 525 -2.11 4.03 -11.20
CA LEU A 525 -1.81 3.70 -12.59
C LEU A 525 -0.73 2.61 -12.61
N THR A 526 -1.09 1.39 -13.01
CA THR A 526 -0.16 0.24 -13.04
C THR A 526 0.62 0.16 -14.36
N GLY A 527 0.27 0.98 -15.35
CA GLY A 527 0.82 1.04 -16.70
C GLY A 527 1.28 2.44 -17.10
N ASN A 528 1.20 2.74 -18.39
CA ASN A 528 1.70 3.98 -18.99
C ASN A 528 0.69 5.13 -18.88
N LEU A 529 1.21 6.36 -18.77
CA LEU A 529 0.43 7.61 -18.89
C LEU A 529 0.74 8.27 -20.25
N VAL A 530 -0.27 8.51 -21.07
CA VAL A 530 -0.15 9.22 -22.34
C VAL A 530 -1.08 10.43 -22.33
N VAL A 531 -0.56 11.62 -22.59
CA VAL A 531 -1.35 12.87 -22.63
C VAL A 531 -1.03 13.61 -23.93
N THR A 532 -2.02 13.72 -24.82
CA THR A 532 -1.87 14.43 -26.10
C THR A 532 -2.55 15.79 -26.13
N ASN A 533 -3.46 16.07 -25.18
CA ASN A 533 -4.13 17.36 -25.05
C ASN A 533 -3.98 17.95 -23.64
N SER A 534 -4.83 17.64 -22.67
CA SER A 534 -4.67 18.23 -21.33
C SER A 534 -5.11 17.30 -20.19
N PHE A 535 -4.21 17.09 -19.22
CA PHE A 535 -4.46 16.37 -17.98
C PHE A 535 -3.95 17.18 -16.79
N ILE A 536 -4.87 17.59 -15.91
CA ILE A 536 -4.57 18.40 -14.71
C ILE A 536 -5.08 17.67 -13.46
N ALA A 537 -4.17 17.11 -12.66
CA ALA A 537 -4.47 16.66 -11.31
C ALA A 537 -4.31 17.84 -10.33
N SER A 538 -5.41 18.49 -9.97
CA SER A 538 -5.42 19.75 -9.20
C SER A 538 -5.20 19.56 -7.69
N ALA A 539 -5.55 18.39 -7.14
CA ALA A 539 -5.39 18.06 -5.73
C ALA A 539 -4.96 16.60 -5.48
N GLY A 540 -5.40 15.66 -6.32
CA GLY A 540 -5.11 14.24 -6.16
C GLY A 540 -3.67 13.87 -6.52
N VAL A 541 -3.15 12.83 -5.85
CA VAL A 541 -1.86 12.19 -6.16
C VAL A 541 -2.08 11.09 -7.19
N VAL A 542 -1.26 11.11 -8.24
CA VAL A 542 -1.17 10.02 -9.21
C VAL A 542 -0.09 9.05 -8.74
N THR A 543 -0.47 7.79 -8.49
CA THR A 543 0.48 6.75 -8.07
C THR A 543 0.83 5.86 -9.25
N MET A 544 2.10 5.80 -9.64
CA MET A 544 2.59 4.90 -10.70
C MET A 544 3.42 3.76 -10.08
N ASN A 545 2.79 2.61 -9.86
CA ASN A 545 3.41 1.45 -9.19
C ASN A 545 3.87 0.34 -10.15
N GLY A 546 3.65 0.50 -11.45
CA GLY A 546 4.14 -0.45 -12.46
C GLY A 546 5.66 -0.41 -12.62
N SER A 547 6.25 -1.55 -12.99
CA SER A 547 7.65 -1.64 -13.40
C SER A 547 7.79 -1.38 -14.90
N GLY A 548 8.78 -0.57 -15.28
CA GLY A 548 9.15 -0.26 -16.67
C GLY A 548 8.09 0.56 -17.41
N LYS A 549 7.43 1.49 -16.72
CA LYS A 549 6.33 2.29 -17.30
C LYS A 549 6.79 3.66 -17.77
N THR A 550 6.00 4.27 -18.63
CA THR A 550 6.34 5.56 -19.23
C THR A 550 5.30 6.64 -18.96
N ILE A 551 5.77 7.88 -18.87
CA ILE A 551 4.94 9.09 -19.05
C ILE A 551 5.29 9.69 -20.41
N THR A 552 4.30 9.82 -21.29
CA THR A 552 4.42 10.50 -22.59
C THR A 552 3.46 11.68 -22.58
N ASN A 553 3.97 12.87 -22.86
CA ASN A 553 3.19 14.10 -22.95
C ASN A 553 3.57 14.91 -24.19
N SER A 554 2.56 15.25 -25.01
CA SER A 554 2.66 16.24 -26.10
C SER A 554 1.68 17.42 -25.91
N GLY A 555 0.96 17.46 -24.79
CA GLY A 555 0.02 18.51 -24.42
C GLY A 555 0.37 19.17 -23.07
N THR A 556 -0.66 19.54 -22.31
CA THR A 556 -0.53 20.10 -20.95
C THR A 556 -0.67 18.99 -19.90
N LEU A 557 0.41 18.69 -19.18
CA LEU A 557 0.41 17.76 -18.06
C LEU A 557 0.81 18.49 -16.78
N THR A 558 -0.12 18.58 -15.82
CA THR A 558 0.15 19.10 -14.48
C THR A 558 -0.32 18.11 -13.44
N LEU A 559 0.60 17.68 -12.57
CA LEU A 559 0.31 16.76 -11.47
C LEU A 559 0.46 17.51 -10.14
N ARG A 560 -0.54 17.42 -9.25
CA ARG A 560 -0.37 17.88 -7.87
C ARG A 560 0.73 17.09 -7.19
N GLY A 561 0.59 15.77 -7.15
CA GLY A 561 1.60 14.87 -6.60
C GLY A 561 1.82 13.67 -7.51
N LEU A 562 3.06 13.20 -7.58
CA LEU A 562 3.45 11.96 -8.23
C LEU A 562 4.12 11.02 -7.22
N LEU A 563 3.56 9.83 -7.04
CA LEU A 563 4.11 8.78 -6.18
C LEU A 563 4.60 7.62 -7.06
N VAL A 564 5.88 7.28 -6.96
CA VAL A 564 6.55 6.28 -7.83
C VAL A 564 7.20 5.18 -6.98
N PRO A 565 6.43 4.15 -6.58
CA PRO A 565 6.99 2.95 -5.98
C PRO A 565 7.50 1.95 -7.03
N GLY A 566 7.07 2.07 -8.29
CA GLY A 566 7.55 1.27 -9.42
C GLY A 566 8.78 1.87 -10.11
N SER A 567 8.96 1.59 -11.40
CA SER A 567 10.00 2.22 -12.23
C SER A 567 9.38 2.93 -13.42
N VAL A 568 9.59 4.24 -13.50
CA VAL A 568 8.97 5.13 -14.47
C VAL A 568 10.02 5.93 -15.23
N THR A 569 9.89 5.98 -16.55
CA THR A 569 10.72 6.84 -17.40
C THR A 569 9.88 7.83 -18.20
N THR A 570 10.48 8.95 -18.61
CA THR A 570 9.82 9.92 -19.48
C THR A 570 10.81 10.69 -20.33
N ALA A 571 10.41 11.04 -21.54
CA ALA A 571 11.14 11.97 -22.42
C ALA A 571 10.39 13.31 -22.57
N SER A 572 9.31 13.52 -21.82
CA SER A 572 8.37 14.62 -22.02
C SER A 572 8.43 15.63 -20.89
N SER A 573 8.11 16.89 -21.22
CA SER A 573 7.98 17.95 -20.23
C SER A 573 6.64 17.88 -19.50
N PHE A 574 6.62 18.19 -18.21
CA PHE A 574 5.39 18.31 -17.41
C PHE A 574 5.62 19.09 -16.10
N ASN A 575 4.52 19.42 -15.41
CA ASN A 575 4.53 20.22 -14.19
C ASN A 575 4.19 19.40 -12.94
N ILE A 576 4.85 19.73 -11.82
CA ILE A 576 4.55 19.25 -10.45
C ILE A 576 4.15 20.46 -9.59
N ALA A 577 3.05 20.35 -8.85
CA ALA A 577 2.50 21.45 -8.05
C ALA A 577 2.51 21.21 -6.52
N ALA A 578 2.98 20.07 -6.02
CA ALA A 578 3.15 19.83 -4.58
C ALA A 578 4.15 18.73 -4.21
N SER A 579 4.26 17.62 -4.95
CA SER A 579 5.22 16.60 -4.55
C SER A 579 5.64 15.62 -5.64
N ILE A 580 6.87 15.13 -5.50
CA ILE A 580 7.30 13.87 -6.10
C ILE A 580 7.89 12.98 -5.00
N SER A 581 7.39 11.76 -4.87
CA SER A 581 7.85 10.77 -3.89
C SER A 581 8.24 9.51 -4.62
N CYS A 582 9.53 9.16 -4.60
CA CYS A 582 10.08 8.06 -5.39
C CYS A 582 10.78 7.03 -4.50
N SER A 583 10.06 5.99 -4.07
CA SER A 583 10.68 4.83 -3.40
C SER A 583 11.21 3.79 -4.38
N GLY A 584 10.79 3.85 -5.65
CA GLY A 584 11.34 3.06 -6.75
C GLY A 584 12.33 3.86 -7.59
N SER A 585 12.14 3.92 -8.91
CA SER A 585 13.01 4.67 -9.84
C SER A 585 12.20 5.62 -10.73
N PHE A 586 12.63 6.88 -10.82
CA PHE A 586 12.10 7.86 -11.75
C PHE A 586 13.23 8.51 -12.55
N ILE A 587 13.18 8.35 -13.89
CA ILE A 587 14.19 8.89 -14.81
C ILE A 587 13.50 9.68 -15.92
N ALA A 588 13.67 11.00 -15.94
CA ALA A 588 13.39 11.79 -17.13
C ALA A 588 14.65 11.81 -18.02
N SER A 589 14.59 11.15 -19.18
CA SER A 589 15.69 11.05 -20.14
C SER A 589 15.76 12.24 -21.10
N ALA A 590 14.67 13.01 -21.22
CA ALA A 590 14.58 14.27 -21.96
C ALA A 590 13.47 15.15 -21.34
N GLY A 591 13.22 16.33 -21.92
CA GLY A 591 12.17 17.23 -21.47
C GLY A 591 12.47 17.96 -20.15
N THR A 592 11.51 18.75 -19.69
CA THR A 592 11.62 19.57 -18.48
C THR A 592 10.54 19.23 -17.47
N VAL A 593 10.96 18.86 -16.26
CA VAL A 593 10.05 18.75 -15.11
C VAL A 593 10.07 20.07 -14.35
N SER A 594 8.93 20.74 -14.28
CA SER A 594 8.79 22.06 -13.67
C SER A 594 8.00 22.00 -12.36
N PHE A 595 8.59 22.45 -11.26
CA PHE A 595 7.91 22.68 -9.99
C PHE A 595 7.26 24.06 -10.01
N THR A 596 5.93 24.11 -10.10
CA THR A 596 5.16 25.35 -10.33
C THR A 596 4.56 25.96 -9.07
N ALA A 597 4.69 25.28 -7.94
CA ALA A 597 4.32 25.74 -6.61
C ALA A 597 5.22 25.08 -5.55
N SER A 598 5.06 25.46 -4.27
CA SER A 598 5.83 24.85 -3.19
C SER A 598 5.66 23.34 -3.19
N SER A 599 6.79 22.62 -3.29
CA SER A 599 6.83 21.19 -3.54
C SER A 599 7.82 20.47 -2.64
N LEU A 600 7.54 19.20 -2.31
CA LEU A 600 8.46 18.30 -1.61
C LEU A 600 8.96 17.20 -2.55
N LEU A 601 10.28 16.99 -2.60
CA LEU A 601 10.91 15.87 -3.29
C LEU A 601 11.44 14.87 -2.25
N SER A 602 11.09 13.60 -2.40
CA SER A 602 11.61 12.50 -1.57
C SER A 602 12.06 11.31 -2.42
N GLY A 603 13.05 10.58 -1.91
CA GLY A 603 13.71 9.51 -2.64
C GLY A 603 14.70 10.01 -3.70
N SER A 604 15.04 9.16 -4.68
CA SER A 604 16.00 9.49 -5.73
C SER A 604 15.29 9.73 -7.06
N VAL A 605 15.38 10.95 -7.58
CA VAL A 605 14.71 11.40 -8.80
C VAL A 605 15.76 11.93 -9.77
N ASN A 606 15.89 11.33 -10.94
CA ASN A 606 16.81 11.78 -11.99
C ASN A 606 16.05 12.53 -13.08
N LEU A 607 16.28 13.83 -13.18
CA LEU A 607 15.61 14.71 -14.14
C LEU A 607 16.57 15.10 -15.27
N PHE A 608 16.05 15.22 -16.50
CA PHE A 608 16.84 15.77 -17.61
C PHE A 608 17.05 17.27 -17.42
N ASN A 609 15.99 18.05 -17.63
CA ASN A 609 15.92 19.44 -17.16
C ASN A 609 15.01 19.52 -15.92
N ALA A 610 15.42 20.31 -14.93
CA ALA A 610 14.63 20.61 -13.74
C ALA A 610 14.42 22.12 -13.64
N THR A 611 13.20 22.56 -13.41
CA THR A 611 12.87 23.99 -13.23
C THR A 611 12.09 24.20 -11.94
N ILE A 612 12.56 25.05 -11.04
CA ILE A 612 11.77 25.59 -9.94
C ILE A 612 11.17 26.90 -10.43
N ALA A 613 9.98 26.84 -11.01
CA ALA A 613 9.34 27.97 -11.67
C ALA A 613 8.78 29.00 -10.66
N ALA A 614 8.21 28.51 -9.56
CA ALA A 614 7.68 29.32 -8.46
C ALA A 614 7.64 28.53 -7.14
N GLY A 615 7.41 29.22 -6.02
CA GLY A 615 7.35 28.60 -4.69
C GLY A 615 8.70 28.05 -4.22
N THR A 616 8.65 27.14 -3.23
CA THR A 616 9.84 26.47 -2.67
C THR A 616 9.88 24.99 -3.02
N LEU A 617 10.95 24.50 -3.64
CA LEU A 617 11.25 23.06 -3.70
C LEU A 617 12.06 22.67 -2.46
N SER A 618 11.47 21.90 -1.57
CA SER A 618 12.18 21.32 -0.42
C SER A 618 12.61 19.89 -0.75
N LEU A 619 13.87 19.55 -0.44
CA LEU A 619 14.37 18.18 -0.53
C LEU A 619 14.20 17.50 0.85
N ALA A 620 13.59 16.32 0.89
CA ALA A 620 13.47 15.53 2.11
C ALA A 620 14.82 14.94 2.56
N ALA A 621 14.90 14.48 3.81
CA ALA A 621 16.10 13.80 4.30
C ALA A 621 16.40 12.55 3.45
N ASN A 622 17.68 12.35 3.17
CA ASN A 622 18.23 11.29 2.32
C ASN A 622 17.73 11.27 0.87
N SER A 623 17.12 12.36 0.39
CA SER A 623 16.69 12.48 -1.01
C SER A 623 17.81 12.96 -1.94
N THR A 624 17.71 12.59 -3.22
CA THR A 624 18.63 13.01 -4.28
C THR A 624 17.84 13.60 -5.45
N LEU A 625 18.13 14.85 -5.78
CA LEU A 625 17.72 15.51 -7.02
C LEU A 625 18.87 15.39 -8.04
N GLY A 626 18.72 14.48 -9.00
CA GLY A 626 19.62 14.36 -10.16
C GLY A 626 19.21 15.30 -11.29
N ILE A 627 20.19 15.97 -11.90
CA ILE A 627 20.03 16.91 -13.03
C ILE A 627 21.00 16.48 -14.13
N ALA A 628 20.48 15.99 -15.26
CA ALA A 628 21.31 15.51 -16.37
C ALA A 628 21.62 16.59 -17.42
N SER A 629 20.88 17.69 -17.45
CA SER A 629 21.10 18.81 -18.37
C SER A 629 20.99 20.16 -17.63
N ILE A 630 19.88 20.89 -17.76
CA ILE A 630 19.71 22.25 -17.22
C ILE A 630 18.96 22.26 -15.88
N PHE A 631 19.46 23.04 -14.91
CA PHE A 631 18.74 23.37 -13.67
C PHE A 631 18.43 24.87 -13.58
N THR A 632 17.15 25.20 -13.71
CA THR A 632 16.65 26.57 -13.62
C THR A 632 15.97 26.79 -12.27
N VAL A 633 16.37 27.85 -11.57
CA VAL A 633 15.79 28.21 -10.26
C VAL A 633 15.32 29.66 -10.32
N THR A 634 14.01 29.84 -10.45
CA THR A 634 13.32 31.13 -10.37
C THR A 634 12.60 31.30 -9.03
N GLY A 635 12.10 30.18 -8.46
CA GLY A 635 11.63 30.10 -7.08
C GLY A 635 12.78 29.89 -6.08
N THR A 636 12.51 29.18 -4.97
CA THR A 636 13.48 28.87 -3.92
C THR A 636 13.79 27.37 -3.87
N LEU A 637 15.07 27.02 -3.74
CA LEU A 637 15.50 25.67 -3.38
C LEU A 637 15.79 25.63 -1.87
N ASN A 638 15.09 24.79 -1.13
CA ASN A 638 15.32 24.56 0.31
C ASN A 638 16.02 23.23 0.53
N VAL A 639 17.26 23.32 1.01
CA VAL A 639 18.15 22.18 1.34
C VAL A 639 18.49 22.12 2.83
N THR A 640 17.92 22.99 3.67
CA THR A 640 18.32 23.14 5.08
C THR A 640 17.30 22.59 6.06
N SER A 641 16.02 22.51 5.69
CA SER A 641 14.98 22.02 6.60
C SER A 641 15.03 20.52 6.88
N TYR A 642 15.46 19.70 5.92
CA TYR A 642 15.52 18.24 6.07
C TYR A 642 16.85 17.71 5.54
N VAL A 643 17.80 17.45 6.45
CA VAL A 643 19.19 17.12 6.11
C VAL A 643 19.56 15.72 6.62
N PRO A 644 20.50 15.00 5.96
CA PRO A 644 21.20 15.37 4.73
C PRO A 644 20.32 15.24 3.48
N ASN A 645 20.63 15.96 2.41
CA ASN A 645 20.00 15.81 1.08
C ASN A 645 21.02 16.17 -0.01
N THR A 646 20.81 15.70 -1.24
CA THR A 646 21.82 15.82 -2.32
C THR A 646 21.22 16.41 -3.59
N VAL A 647 21.92 17.39 -4.17
CA VAL A 647 21.74 17.78 -5.56
C VAL A 647 22.91 17.24 -6.37
N ASN A 648 22.61 16.42 -7.39
CA ASN A 648 23.61 15.76 -8.22
C ASN A 648 23.53 16.25 -9.67
N TYR A 649 24.57 16.94 -10.14
CA TYR A 649 24.76 17.23 -11.56
C TYR A 649 25.36 16.00 -12.24
N ASN A 650 24.49 15.17 -12.83
CA ASN A 650 24.79 13.83 -13.31
C ASN A 650 24.69 13.66 -14.84
N GLY A 651 24.78 14.75 -15.59
CA GLY A 651 24.82 14.72 -17.05
C GLY A 651 26.15 14.19 -17.60
N PRO A 652 26.17 13.45 -18.72
CA PRO A 652 27.42 13.07 -19.38
C PRO A 652 28.12 14.22 -20.11
N SER A 653 27.35 15.24 -20.50
CA SER A 653 27.85 16.46 -21.13
C SER A 653 28.19 17.53 -20.10
N SER A 654 28.78 18.63 -20.58
CA SER A 654 29.05 19.80 -19.74
C SER A 654 27.75 20.39 -19.17
N GLN A 655 27.78 20.86 -17.93
CA GLN A 655 26.63 21.43 -17.22
C GLN A 655 27.02 22.71 -16.49
N ALA A 656 26.07 23.64 -16.37
CA ALA A 656 26.21 24.80 -15.50
C ALA A 656 25.70 24.46 -14.08
N VAL A 657 26.57 24.57 -13.07
CA VAL A 657 26.23 24.42 -11.66
C VAL A 657 25.59 25.73 -11.19
N LYS A 658 24.35 25.66 -10.68
CA LYS A 658 23.55 26.83 -10.34
C LYS A 658 24.13 27.53 -9.11
N ASN A 659 24.14 28.86 -9.14
CA ASN A 659 24.55 29.69 -8.00
C ASN A 659 23.47 29.65 -6.90
N THR A 660 23.58 28.70 -5.97
CA THR A 660 22.65 28.54 -4.85
C THR A 660 23.34 27.87 -3.66
N THR A 661 22.57 27.63 -2.60
CA THR A 661 22.98 26.80 -1.47
C THR A 661 22.63 25.35 -1.72
N TYR A 662 23.55 24.45 -1.36
CA TYR A 662 23.39 23.00 -1.36
C TYR A 662 23.64 22.44 0.05
N ASN A 663 22.97 21.35 0.41
CA ASN A 663 23.43 20.55 1.56
C ASN A 663 24.63 19.71 1.13
N ASN A 664 24.39 18.72 0.26
CA ASN A 664 25.43 18.04 -0.50
C ASN A 664 25.36 18.45 -1.98
N LEU A 665 26.50 18.81 -2.56
CA LEU A 665 26.66 18.99 -3.99
C LEU A 665 27.49 17.84 -4.55
N GLN A 666 26.88 17.04 -5.42
CA GLN A 666 27.57 15.98 -6.15
C GLN A 666 27.70 16.35 -7.62
N LEU A 667 28.89 16.14 -8.16
CA LEU A 667 29.21 16.32 -9.58
C LEU A 667 29.64 14.95 -10.11
N SER A 668 28.85 14.38 -11.02
CA SER A 668 29.02 12.99 -11.46
C SER A 668 28.81 12.79 -12.96
N ASN A 669 29.07 11.56 -13.41
CA ASN A 669 28.81 11.05 -14.76
C ASN A 669 29.59 11.73 -15.90
N GLY A 670 30.72 12.40 -15.62
CA GLY A 670 31.60 12.99 -16.64
C GLY A 670 31.29 14.44 -17.02
N GLY A 671 31.96 14.95 -18.06
CA GLY A 671 31.81 16.31 -18.58
C GLY A 671 32.38 17.41 -17.67
N THR A 672 32.40 18.64 -18.17
CA THR A 672 32.80 19.83 -17.38
C THR A 672 31.59 20.43 -16.67
N LYS A 673 31.64 20.52 -15.34
CA LYS A 673 30.64 21.19 -14.52
C LYS A 673 31.17 22.58 -14.20
N THR A 674 30.61 23.62 -14.81
CA THR A 674 31.07 25.00 -14.63
C THR A 674 30.15 25.74 -13.67
N ALA A 675 30.70 26.36 -12.62
CA ALA A 675 29.91 27.20 -11.73
C ALA A 675 29.37 28.44 -12.44
N ALA A 676 28.05 28.65 -12.39
CA ALA A 676 27.39 29.82 -12.96
C ALA A 676 27.44 31.05 -12.04
N GLY A 677 28.05 30.91 -10.86
CA GLY A 677 28.18 31.93 -9.82
C GLY A 677 28.72 31.33 -8.53
N ALA A 678 28.83 32.14 -7.47
CA ALA A 678 29.19 31.64 -6.15
C ALA A 678 28.18 30.58 -5.66
N ILE A 679 28.71 29.52 -5.02
CA ILE A 679 27.91 28.45 -4.43
C ILE A 679 28.24 28.34 -2.94
N THR A 680 27.26 27.93 -2.15
CA THR A 680 27.43 27.59 -0.73
C THR A 680 27.09 26.12 -0.53
N VAL A 681 27.96 25.37 0.14
CA VAL A 681 27.73 23.94 0.40
C VAL A 681 27.87 23.66 1.89
N ASN A 682 26.75 23.30 2.51
CA ASN A 682 26.66 23.18 3.97
C ASN A 682 27.35 21.91 4.50
N ASN A 683 27.38 20.83 3.72
CA ASN A 683 27.91 19.55 4.17
C ASN A 683 29.03 19.00 3.29
N THR A 684 28.83 18.64 2.03
CA THR A 684 29.92 18.05 1.22
C THR A 684 29.85 18.43 -0.25
N VAL A 685 31.00 18.82 -0.82
CA VAL A 685 31.23 18.85 -2.27
C VAL A 685 31.93 17.56 -2.68
N SER A 686 31.38 16.86 -3.68
CA SER A 686 32.01 15.68 -4.24
C SER A 686 32.14 15.77 -5.76
N ILE A 687 33.39 15.70 -6.24
CA ILE A 687 33.76 15.61 -7.65
C ILE A 687 34.09 14.14 -7.93
N SER A 688 33.22 13.46 -8.67
CA SER A 688 33.43 12.05 -9.02
C SER A 688 34.54 11.86 -10.07
N PRO A 689 35.07 10.62 -10.22
CA PRO A 689 36.01 10.31 -11.30
C PRO A 689 35.48 10.72 -12.68
N ALA A 690 36.42 11.10 -13.56
CA ALA A 690 36.16 11.57 -14.93
C ALA A 690 35.31 12.86 -15.06
N VAL A 691 34.99 13.54 -13.95
CA VAL A 691 34.34 14.86 -13.96
C VAL A 691 35.39 15.97 -13.84
N THR A 692 35.23 17.04 -14.61
CA THR A 692 35.98 18.29 -14.42
C THR A 692 35.08 19.32 -13.75
N PHE A 693 35.44 19.82 -12.57
CA PHE A 693 34.78 20.98 -11.95
C PHE A 693 35.55 22.26 -12.25
N ASP A 694 34.88 23.19 -12.93
CA ASP A 694 35.36 24.54 -13.23
C ASP A 694 34.62 25.58 -12.36
N PRO A 695 35.24 26.07 -11.28
CA PRO A 695 34.68 27.09 -10.40
C PRO A 695 34.70 28.52 -11.00
N SER A 696 35.29 28.72 -12.18
CA SER A 696 35.44 30.03 -12.81
C SER A 696 36.20 31.04 -11.93
N THR A 697 35.65 32.24 -11.70
CA THR A 697 36.28 33.35 -10.97
C THR A 697 35.65 33.62 -9.60
N PHE A 698 34.71 32.79 -9.16
CA PHE A 698 33.89 33.09 -7.99
C PHE A 698 34.55 32.70 -6.66
N THR A 699 33.99 33.23 -5.57
CA THR A 699 34.29 32.78 -4.21
C THR A 699 33.22 31.79 -3.76
N HIS A 700 33.60 30.54 -3.56
CA HIS A 700 32.73 29.46 -3.12
C HIS A 700 32.86 29.22 -1.62
N THR A 701 31.74 29.01 -0.93
CA THR A 701 31.71 28.79 0.52
C THR A 701 31.44 27.32 0.82
N ILE A 702 32.37 26.67 1.52
CA ILE A 702 32.27 25.27 1.96
C ILE A 702 32.22 25.26 3.48
N ILE A 703 31.15 24.72 4.08
CA ILE A 703 31.04 24.62 5.54
C ILE A 703 31.60 23.28 6.03
N GLY A 704 31.23 22.19 5.36
CA GLY A 704 31.72 20.84 5.66
C GLY A 704 32.93 20.44 4.81
N ASN A 705 32.83 19.35 4.05
CA ASN A 705 33.96 18.64 3.44
C ASN A 705 34.11 18.86 1.94
N TRP A 706 35.34 18.68 1.45
CA TRP A 706 35.71 18.69 0.05
C TRP A 706 36.28 17.33 -0.36
N VAL A 707 35.69 16.70 -1.37
CA VAL A 707 36.12 15.41 -1.90
C VAL A 707 36.33 15.54 -3.40
N ASN A 708 37.59 15.50 -3.84
CA ASN A 708 37.96 15.57 -5.25
C ASN A 708 38.55 14.23 -5.74
N ASN A 709 37.71 13.41 -6.37
CA ASN A 709 38.15 12.19 -7.06
C ASN A 709 38.24 12.38 -8.59
N GLY A 710 38.06 13.61 -9.07
CA GLY A 710 38.12 13.98 -10.49
C GLY A 710 39.15 15.08 -10.75
N THR A 711 38.82 15.99 -11.66
CA THR A 711 39.66 17.14 -12.01
C THR A 711 39.04 18.43 -11.48
N PHE A 712 39.82 19.25 -10.80
CA PHE A 712 39.42 20.61 -10.39
C PHE A 712 40.28 21.64 -11.11
N THR A 713 39.67 22.50 -11.94
CA THR A 713 40.37 23.51 -12.74
C THR A 713 40.20 24.88 -12.11
N ALA A 714 41.00 25.20 -11.08
CA ALA A 714 40.73 26.32 -10.18
C ALA A 714 40.53 27.71 -10.81
N GLY A 715 41.02 27.98 -12.02
CA GLY A 715 40.90 29.30 -12.66
C GLY A 715 41.46 30.40 -11.76
N THR A 716 40.68 31.46 -11.54
CA THR A 716 40.98 32.51 -10.55
C THR A 716 40.08 32.43 -9.30
N SER A 717 39.37 31.31 -9.12
CA SER A 717 38.42 31.13 -8.01
C SER A 717 39.06 31.17 -6.63
N THR A 718 38.19 31.41 -5.63
CA THR A 718 38.50 31.22 -4.21
C THR A 718 37.60 30.12 -3.64
N VAL A 719 38.17 29.14 -2.95
CA VAL A 719 37.43 28.19 -2.13
C VAL A 719 37.61 28.56 -0.67
N ALA A 720 36.52 28.92 0.01
CA ALA A 720 36.52 29.39 1.39
C ALA A 720 35.86 28.37 2.32
N PHE A 721 36.64 27.81 3.24
CA PHE A 721 36.14 26.99 4.33
C PHE A 721 35.67 27.87 5.49
N THR A 722 34.38 27.83 5.80
CA THR A 722 33.76 28.72 6.80
C THR A 722 32.88 27.95 7.79
N GLY A 723 32.12 28.67 8.62
CA GLY A 723 31.13 28.12 9.54
C GLY A 723 31.73 27.49 10.79
N ALA A 724 30.89 26.76 11.52
CA ALA A 724 31.29 25.99 12.70
C ALA A 724 31.70 24.57 12.33
N GLY A 725 32.52 23.94 13.17
CA GLY A 725 32.94 22.55 13.01
C GLY A 725 34.14 22.35 12.09
N ASN A 726 34.72 21.16 12.20
CA ASN A 726 35.87 20.72 11.43
C ASN A 726 35.49 20.36 9.99
N SER A 727 36.46 20.43 9.09
CA SER A 727 36.33 20.06 7.67
C SER A 727 37.49 19.19 7.23
N SER A 728 37.30 18.41 6.17
CA SER A 728 38.39 17.71 5.49
C SER A 728 38.50 18.10 4.02
N ILE A 729 39.73 18.04 3.50
CA ILE A 729 40.04 18.08 2.07
C ILE A 729 40.62 16.72 1.68
N THR A 730 39.91 16.02 0.81
CA THR A 730 40.29 14.70 0.32
C THR A 730 40.48 14.76 -1.19
N GLY A 731 41.51 14.06 -1.68
CA GLY A 731 41.89 14.03 -3.09
C GLY A 731 42.84 15.17 -3.46
N ALA A 732 43.82 14.86 -4.30
CA ALA A 732 44.81 15.83 -4.75
C ALA A 732 44.09 17.00 -5.46
N THR A 733 44.24 18.21 -4.92
CA THR A 733 43.55 19.40 -5.41
C THR A 733 44.53 20.56 -5.53
N THR A 734 44.50 21.24 -6.68
CA THR A 734 45.23 22.49 -6.90
C THR A 734 44.24 23.65 -6.81
N PHE A 735 44.33 24.47 -5.77
CA PHE A 735 43.51 25.67 -5.60
C PHE A 735 44.24 26.92 -6.10
N ASN A 736 43.50 27.89 -6.65
CA ASN A 736 44.06 29.21 -6.91
C ASN A 736 44.16 30.01 -5.60
N THR A 737 43.02 30.25 -4.95
CA THR A 737 42.99 30.79 -3.59
C THR A 737 42.23 29.86 -2.66
N LEU A 738 42.84 29.47 -1.55
CA LEU A 738 42.21 28.73 -0.45
C LEU A 738 42.09 29.65 0.76
N THR A 739 40.87 29.90 1.22
CA THR A 739 40.62 30.68 2.43
C THR A 739 40.12 29.76 3.54
N VAL A 740 40.76 29.80 4.71
CA VAL A 740 40.26 29.20 5.95
C VAL A 740 39.77 30.34 6.84
N ASN A 741 38.46 30.41 7.03
CA ASN A 741 37.78 31.44 7.82
C ASN A 741 36.68 30.79 8.67
N LYS A 742 37.10 29.91 9.57
CA LYS A 742 36.23 29.22 10.51
C LYS A 742 35.77 30.16 11.62
N SER A 743 34.62 29.86 12.20
CA SER A 743 34.03 30.71 13.26
C SER A 743 34.81 30.71 14.57
N LEU A 744 35.70 29.75 14.80
CA LEU A 744 36.64 29.70 15.92
C LEU A 744 38.05 29.34 15.42
N ALA A 745 39.08 29.84 16.11
CA ALA A 745 40.49 29.54 15.82
C ALA A 745 40.85 28.06 15.99
N THR A 746 40.11 27.33 16.83
CA THR A 746 40.34 25.92 17.13
C THR A 746 39.73 24.94 16.14
N TYR A 747 38.86 25.40 15.22
CA TYR A 747 38.31 24.53 14.18
C TYR A 747 39.34 24.22 13.10
N ILE A 748 39.41 22.95 12.74
CA ILE A 748 40.48 22.40 11.91
C ILE A 748 39.95 22.07 10.51
N VAL A 749 40.71 22.49 9.48
CA VAL A 749 40.65 21.92 8.13
C VAL A 749 41.76 20.89 7.98
N SER A 750 41.42 19.60 7.92
CA SER A 750 42.37 18.50 7.85
C SER A 750 42.63 18.08 6.40
N LEU A 751 43.89 17.82 6.05
CA LEU A 751 44.26 17.29 4.73
C LEU A 751 44.37 15.78 4.77
N ALA A 752 43.56 15.11 3.95
CA ALA A 752 43.65 13.67 3.70
C ALA A 752 44.46 13.36 2.43
N SER A 753 44.97 14.38 1.72
CA SER A 753 45.82 14.25 0.54
C SER A 753 46.72 15.47 0.40
N ASN A 754 47.84 15.34 -0.31
CA ASN A 754 48.68 16.48 -0.68
C ASN A 754 47.89 17.46 -1.55
N ILE A 755 48.01 18.76 -1.27
CA ILE A 755 47.37 19.83 -2.06
C ILE A 755 48.39 20.88 -2.50
N SER A 756 48.04 21.59 -3.58
CA SER A 756 48.77 22.76 -4.05
C SER A 756 47.85 23.98 -4.02
N VAL A 757 48.36 25.14 -3.61
CA VAL A 757 47.60 26.39 -3.52
C VAL A 757 48.48 27.53 -4.00
N ALA A 758 47.98 28.44 -4.84
CA ALA A 758 48.72 29.67 -5.10
C ALA A 758 48.73 30.57 -3.85
N THR A 759 47.55 31.07 -3.47
CA THR A 759 47.39 31.95 -2.31
C THR A 759 46.59 31.27 -1.19
N VAL A 760 47.14 31.25 0.03
CA VAL A 760 46.46 30.75 1.23
C VAL A 760 46.09 31.92 2.15
N ASN A 761 44.81 32.06 2.48
CA ASN A 761 44.33 33.06 3.44
C ASN A 761 43.84 32.36 4.71
N MET A 762 44.60 32.44 5.80
CA MET A 762 44.25 31.88 7.10
C MET A 762 43.64 32.98 7.98
N THR A 763 42.40 33.38 7.70
CA THR A 763 41.73 34.47 8.43
C THR A 763 41.34 34.05 9.85
N ALA A 764 40.81 32.84 10.02
CA ALA A 764 40.45 32.26 11.30
C ALA A 764 40.36 30.73 11.18
N GLY A 765 40.75 30.00 12.23
CA GLY A 765 40.84 28.54 12.24
C GLY A 765 42.26 28.02 12.06
N MET A 766 42.38 26.70 12.07
CA MET A 766 43.63 25.95 11.91
C MET A 766 43.56 25.04 10.68
N MET A 767 44.70 24.76 10.07
CA MET A 767 44.86 23.68 9.11
C MET A 767 45.83 22.63 9.66
N SER A 768 45.51 21.35 9.50
CA SER A 768 46.40 20.24 9.84
C SER A 768 46.69 19.41 8.60
N THR A 769 47.96 19.25 8.24
CA THR A 769 48.34 18.45 7.08
C THR A 769 48.51 16.96 7.40
N GLY A 770 48.69 16.59 8.68
CA GLY A 770 49.03 15.23 9.07
C GLY A 770 50.28 14.73 8.34
N ALA A 771 50.19 13.53 7.73
CA ALA A 771 51.25 12.98 6.88
C ALA A 771 51.34 13.63 5.49
N ASN A 772 50.36 14.46 5.11
CA ASN A 772 50.31 15.15 3.82
C ASN A 772 51.03 16.50 3.89
N SER A 773 51.07 17.21 2.76
CA SER A 773 51.63 18.55 2.64
C SER A 773 50.69 19.54 1.94
N ILE A 774 50.87 20.82 2.28
CA ILE A 774 50.37 21.95 1.50
C ILE A 774 51.55 22.59 0.77
N THR A 775 51.47 22.68 -0.56
CA THR A 775 52.43 23.42 -1.39
C THR A 775 51.88 24.80 -1.74
N ILE A 776 52.57 25.87 -1.37
CA ILE A 776 52.18 27.27 -1.58
C ILE A 776 53.10 27.88 -2.65
N THR A 777 52.53 28.37 -3.76
CA THR A 777 53.33 28.90 -4.88
C THR A 777 53.41 30.42 -4.94
N THR A 778 52.58 31.16 -4.19
CA THR A 778 52.71 32.61 -4.08
C THR A 778 52.83 33.07 -2.63
N THR A 779 51.74 33.14 -1.87
CA THR A 779 51.73 33.75 -0.55
C THR A 779 50.77 33.09 0.44
N ARG A 780 51.05 33.31 1.72
CA ARG A 780 50.21 32.91 2.85
C ARG A 780 49.99 34.13 3.73
N SER A 781 48.74 34.42 4.06
CA SER A 781 48.34 35.58 4.86
C SER A 781 47.40 35.20 6.01
N GLY A 782 47.19 36.13 6.95
CA GLY A 782 46.25 35.98 8.07
C GLY A 782 46.84 35.38 9.35
N PRO A 783 46.11 35.46 10.47
CA PRO A 783 46.58 35.02 11.79
C PRO A 783 46.43 33.52 12.04
N GLY A 784 45.58 32.79 11.32
CA GLY A 784 45.35 31.35 11.54
C GLY A 784 46.58 30.51 11.21
N ILE A 785 46.72 29.35 11.87
CA ILE A 785 47.94 28.55 11.84
C ILE A 785 47.83 27.26 11.01
N ILE A 786 48.94 26.81 10.44
CA ILE A 786 49.05 25.55 9.70
C ILE A 786 50.03 24.64 10.45
N LEU A 787 49.58 23.47 10.89
CA LEU A 787 50.41 22.43 11.51
C LEU A 787 50.70 21.31 10.51
N GLY A 788 51.90 20.73 10.59
CA GLY A 788 52.41 19.73 9.66
C GLY A 788 53.33 20.33 8.59
N THR A 789 53.32 19.76 7.38
CA THR A 789 54.29 20.05 6.31
C THR A 789 53.81 21.17 5.40
N ILE A 790 54.47 22.33 5.48
CA ILE A 790 54.24 23.49 4.61
C ILE A 790 55.42 23.65 3.67
N THR A 791 55.20 23.46 2.37
CA THR A 791 56.20 23.70 1.34
C THR A 791 55.85 24.98 0.61
N ARG A 792 56.82 25.88 0.46
CA ARG A 792 56.71 27.06 -0.41
C ARG A 792 57.61 26.84 -1.62
N THR A 793 57.04 26.93 -2.82
CA THR A 793 57.76 26.67 -4.08
C THR A 793 57.59 27.86 -5.04
N HIS A 794 58.57 28.75 -4.99
CA HIS A 794 58.72 29.92 -5.84
C HIS A 794 60.14 30.46 -5.70
N ALA A 795 60.57 31.38 -6.57
CA ALA A 795 61.83 32.10 -6.34
C ALA A 795 61.73 32.94 -5.05
N PHE A 796 62.71 32.82 -4.16
CA PHE A 796 62.79 33.65 -2.94
C PHE A 796 63.64 34.89 -3.19
N ALA A 797 63.18 36.02 -2.64
CA ALA A 797 63.84 37.31 -2.69
C ALA A 797 64.08 37.82 -1.26
N ILE A 798 64.78 38.96 -1.12
CA ILE A 798 64.92 39.64 0.17
C ILE A 798 63.51 40.01 0.67
N GLY A 799 63.17 39.57 1.87
CA GLY A 799 61.82 39.71 2.40
C GLY A 799 61.47 38.65 3.45
N SER A 800 60.29 38.79 4.05
CA SER A 800 59.79 37.88 5.09
C SER A 800 58.72 36.94 4.54
N TYR A 801 58.89 35.64 4.80
CA TYR A 801 57.99 34.59 4.34
C TYR A 801 57.43 33.84 5.55
N ALA A 802 56.09 33.86 5.68
CA ALA A 802 55.39 33.11 6.72
C ALA A 802 55.08 31.67 6.28
N PHE A 803 55.12 30.75 7.25
CA PHE A 803 54.82 29.32 7.07
C PHE A 803 53.62 28.92 7.92
N GLU A 804 53.82 28.52 9.19
CA GLU A 804 52.74 28.10 10.08
C GLU A 804 51.78 29.26 10.41
N GLY A 805 52.30 30.27 11.10
CA GLY A 805 51.58 31.46 11.57
C GLY A 805 52.21 32.76 11.09
N ALA A 806 51.58 33.92 11.38
CA ALA A 806 52.18 35.24 11.10
C ALA A 806 53.48 35.48 11.91
N SER A 807 53.63 34.75 13.01
CA SER A 807 54.81 34.76 13.88
C SER A 807 55.82 33.65 13.57
N ASN A 808 55.56 32.75 12.62
CA ASN A 808 56.55 31.77 12.15
C ASN A 808 57.07 32.19 10.76
N THR A 809 58.24 32.84 10.74
CA THR A 809 58.77 33.42 9.50
C THR A 809 60.24 33.10 9.28
N ILE A 810 60.60 32.99 8.01
CA ILE A 810 61.99 33.05 7.54
C ILE A 810 62.13 34.37 6.78
N SER A 811 63.00 35.26 7.26
CA SER A 811 63.24 36.55 6.64
C SER A 811 64.63 36.60 6.03
N PHE A 812 64.72 36.61 4.70
CA PHE A 812 65.99 36.66 3.98
C PHE A 812 66.50 38.10 3.91
N THR A 813 67.71 38.33 4.43
CA THR A 813 68.45 39.59 4.25
C THR A 813 69.43 39.50 3.07
N ALA A 814 69.81 38.29 2.67
CA ALA A 814 70.47 37.96 1.41
C ALA A 814 70.00 36.57 0.96
N VAL A 815 69.73 36.37 -0.34
CA VAL A 815 69.29 35.06 -0.88
C VAL A 815 69.59 34.94 -2.37
N THR A 816 70.14 33.79 -2.78
CA THR A 816 70.41 33.45 -4.18
C THR A 816 70.17 31.96 -4.41
N GLY A 817 69.41 31.60 -5.45
CA GLY A 817 69.23 30.20 -5.88
C GLY A 817 68.26 29.35 -5.04
N VAL A 818 67.58 29.94 -4.05
CA VAL A 818 66.55 29.24 -3.26
C VAL A 818 65.21 29.27 -4.02
N THR A 819 64.68 28.09 -4.36
CA THR A 819 63.42 27.93 -5.11
C THR A 819 62.35 27.12 -4.37
N SER A 820 62.72 26.48 -3.26
CA SER A 820 61.80 25.76 -2.39
C SER A 820 62.29 25.82 -0.95
N VAL A 821 61.37 26.05 -0.03
CA VAL A 821 61.59 25.95 1.41
C VAL A 821 60.44 25.15 1.99
N THR A 822 60.75 24.11 2.76
CA THR A 822 59.75 23.34 3.51
C THR A 822 59.96 23.54 5.00
N VAL A 823 58.87 23.83 5.72
CA VAL A 823 58.82 23.87 7.17
C VAL A 823 57.79 22.85 7.62
N ASN A 824 58.23 21.82 8.32
CA ASN A 824 57.34 20.93 9.06
C ASN A 824 57.23 21.43 10.51
N VAL A 825 56.01 21.64 10.99
CA VAL A 825 55.73 22.05 12.38
C VAL A 825 54.94 20.95 13.06
N ALA A 826 55.52 20.34 14.09
CA ALA A 826 54.90 19.25 14.83
C ALA A 826 54.79 19.61 16.32
N VAL A 827 53.58 19.47 16.87
CA VAL A 827 53.28 19.69 18.29
C VAL A 827 53.35 18.34 18.99
N ALA A 828 54.47 18.07 19.65
CA ALA A 828 54.74 16.87 20.43
C ALA A 828 55.96 17.10 21.35
N PRO A 829 56.09 16.36 22.47
CA PRO A 829 57.30 16.38 23.28
C PRO A 829 58.57 16.04 22.49
N VAL A 830 59.67 16.74 22.79
CA VAL A 830 60.97 16.51 22.17
C VAL A 830 61.77 15.52 23.02
N ALA A 831 61.48 14.23 22.89
CA ALA A 831 61.99 13.18 23.79
C ALA A 831 63.53 13.05 23.82
N ASP A 832 64.21 13.45 22.74
CA ASP A 832 65.68 13.43 22.66
C ASP A 832 66.34 14.76 23.10
N PHE A 833 65.55 15.73 23.56
CA PHE A 833 66.07 16.95 24.16
C PHE A 833 66.53 16.67 25.60
N PRO A 834 67.71 17.18 26.03
CA PRO A 834 68.20 16.97 27.39
C PRO A 834 67.14 17.23 28.47
N TYR A 835 66.98 16.26 29.36
CA TYR A 835 66.07 16.32 30.52
C TYR A 835 64.60 16.59 30.18
N ASN A 836 64.18 16.37 28.92
CA ASN A 836 62.86 16.77 28.42
C ASN A 836 62.54 18.26 28.65
N GLY A 837 63.56 19.14 28.64
CA GLY A 837 63.44 20.54 29.04
C GLY A 837 62.86 21.49 27.99
N ALA A 838 62.73 21.07 26.73
CA ALA A 838 62.20 21.90 25.65
C ALA A 838 60.67 22.05 25.71
N ILE A 839 60.15 23.03 24.96
CA ILE A 839 58.72 23.12 24.68
C ILE A 839 58.22 21.90 23.89
N GLY A 840 56.91 21.64 23.93
CA GLY A 840 56.24 20.56 23.19
C GLY A 840 56.04 20.84 21.70
N ARG A 841 57.03 21.42 21.02
CA ARG A 841 56.97 21.75 19.58
C ARG A 841 58.34 21.58 18.91
N THR A 842 58.33 21.00 17.72
CA THR A 842 59.51 20.86 16.85
C THR A 842 59.26 21.46 15.47
N TYR A 843 60.33 21.95 14.86
CA TYR A 843 60.32 22.50 13.50
C TYR A 843 61.42 21.85 12.69
N ILE A 844 61.12 21.42 11.47
CA ILE A 844 62.12 20.92 10.53
C ILE A 844 62.11 21.82 9.31
N VAL A 845 63.23 22.49 9.07
CA VAL A 845 63.43 23.35 7.91
C VAL A 845 64.27 22.61 6.87
N SER A 846 63.78 22.53 5.63
CA SER A 846 64.49 21.95 4.50
C SER A 846 64.63 22.99 3.38
N ILE A 847 65.86 23.20 2.92
CA ILE A 847 66.22 24.10 1.83
C ILE A 847 67.13 23.30 0.88
N PRO A 848 66.59 22.76 -0.23
CA PRO A 848 67.35 21.83 -1.08
C PRO A 848 68.57 22.46 -1.79
N ALA A 849 68.52 23.75 -2.10
CA ALA A 849 69.58 24.46 -2.82
C ALA A 849 69.56 25.97 -2.53
N GLY A 850 70.66 26.64 -2.84
CA GLY A 850 70.83 28.10 -2.71
C GLY A 850 71.66 28.52 -1.50
N THR A 851 72.07 29.79 -1.50
CA THR A 851 72.79 30.44 -0.40
C THR A 851 71.96 31.59 0.17
N TYR A 852 72.10 31.86 1.46
CA TYR A 852 71.29 32.87 2.13
C TYR A 852 71.90 33.36 3.45
N THR A 853 71.43 34.52 3.88
CA THR A 853 71.46 34.97 5.29
C THR A 853 70.02 35.28 5.69
N ALA A 854 69.55 34.70 6.79
CA ALA A 854 68.17 34.79 7.20
C ALA A 854 67.99 35.03 8.71
N SER A 855 66.85 35.62 9.06
CA SER A 855 66.30 35.57 10.42
C SER A 855 65.29 34.44 10.52
N LEU A 856 65.44 33.58 11.53
CA LEU A 856 64.50 32.50 11.83
C LEU A 856 63.67 32.89 13.05
N LYS A 857 62.35 32.97 12.87
CA LYS A 857 61.40 33.24 13.94
C LYS A 857 60.45 32.05 14.10
N LEU A 858 60.42 31.45 15.28
CA LEU A 858 59.62 30.27 15.60
C LEU A 858 58.52 30.65 16.60
N HIS A 859 57.28 30.30 16.25
CA HIS A 859 56.06 30.57 17.03
C HIS A 859 55.65 29.34 17.82
N TYR A 860 55.27 29.49 19.08
CA TYR A 860 54.75 28.46 19.98
C TYR A 860 53.39 28.88 20.57
N GLU A 861 52.72 27.98 21.27
CA GLU A 861 51.48 28.29 22.02
C GLU A 861 51.69 28.03 23.52
N ASP A 862 50.97 28.75 24.40
CA ASP A 862 51.13 28.64 25.87
C ASP A 862 50.98 27.20 26.38
N ALA A 863 50.08 26.44 25.75
CA ALA A 863 49.80 25.04 26.08
C ALA A 863 50.95 24.08 25.72
N GLU A 864 52.06 24.58 25.20
CA GLU A 864 53.24 23.82 24.75
C GLU A 864 54.48 24.19 25.56
N LEU A 865 54.40 25.17 26.47
CA LEU A 865 55.55 25.71 27.19
C LEU A 865 56.31 24.65 27.98
N ASN A 866 55.67 23.56 28.42
CA ASN A 866 56.31 22.54 29.25
C ASN A 866 57.04 23.16 30.46
N GLY A 867 56.45 24.21 31.04
CA GLY A 867 57.00 24.99 32.15
C GLY A 867 58.19 25.91 31.82
N ASN A 868 58.53 26.12 30.55
CA ASN A 868 59.60 27.06 30.16
C ASN A 868 59.21 28.52 30.45
N ASP A 869 60.16 29.31 30.96
CA ASP A 869 60.03 30.76 31.13
C ASP A 869 60.18 31.48 29.79
N GLU A 870 59.05 31.99 29.29
CA GLU A 870 58.96 32.69 28.01
C GLU A 870 59.93 33.87 27.88
N SER A 871 60.28 34.53 28.98
CA SER A 871 61.20 35.67 28.98
C SER A 871 62.65 35.23 28.69
N LEU A 872 63.00 33.99 29.01
CA LEU A 872 64.34 33.42 28.88
C LEU A 872 64.50 32.50 27.66
N MET A 873 63.40 32.05 27.06
CA MET A 873 63.39 31.15 25.90
C MET A 873 64.33 31.58 24.74
N GLN A 874 65.06 30.62 24.18
CA GLN A 874 66.02 30.78 23.08
C GLN A 874 65.90 29.63 22.07
N LEU A 875 66.36 29.84 20.82
CA LEU A 875 66.31 28.81 19.77
C LEU A 875 67.42 27.77 19.96
N TRP A 876 67.08 26.50 19.74
CA TRP A 876 68.01 25.38 19.74
C TRP A 876 67.96 24.62 18.43
N LYS A 877 69.13 24.23 17.93
CA LYS A 877 69.28 23.45 16.70
C LYS A 877 69.81 22.07 17.03
N TYR A 878 69.20 21.04 16.46
CA TYR A 878 69.76 19.71 16.47
C TYR A 878 70.86 19.60 15.40
N ASN A 879 72.09 19.37 15.84
CA ASN A 879 73.22 19.08 14.98
C ASN A 879 73.27 17.57 14.67
N VAL A 880 74.39 17.06 14.16
CA VAL A 880 74.51 15.65 13.74
C VAL A 880 74.22 14.65 14.87
N SER A 881 74.47 14.99 16.13
CA SER A 881 74.29 14.08 17.29
C SER A 881 73.81 14.74 18.59
N SER A 882 73.61 16.05 18.63
CA SER A 882 73.25 16.76 19.87
C SER A 882 72.50 18.06 19.60
N TRP A 883 71.70 18.47 20.60
CA TRP A 883 71.06 19.77 20.65
C TRP A 883 72.06 20.84 21.10
N ALA A 884 72.11 21.97 20.40
CA ALA A 884 72.95 23.12 20.78
C ALA A 884 72.15 24.43 20.73
N ALA A 885 72.43 25.33 21.66
CA ALA A 885 71.82 26.65 21.70
C ALA A 885 72.28 27.48 20.47
N SER A 886 71.32 27.98 19.70
CA SER A 886 71.55 29.01 18.68
C SER A 886 71.36 30.43 19.25
N GLY A 887 70.82 30.54 20.47
CA GLY A 887 70.49 31.78 21.14
C GLY A 887 69.24 32.46 20.60
N LYS A 888 69.03 33.70 21.01
CA LYS A 888 68.01 34.61 20.46
C LYS A 888 68.60 35.99 20.17
N THR A 889 67.93 36.74 19.31
CA THR A 889 68.08 38.19 19.17
C THR A 889 67.00 38.90 19.97
N THR A 890 65.75 38.42 19.90
CA THR A 890 64.60 38.93 20.66
C THR A 890 63.50 37.87 20.72
N ASN A 891 62.52 38.07 21.58
CA ASN A 891 61.34 37.22 21.78
C ASN A 891 60.15 38.07 22.19
N ASN A 892 58.94 37.50 22.09
CA ASN A 892 57.71 38.13 22.55
C ASN A 892 56.85 37.07 23.25
N THR A 893 56.48 37.34 24.50
CA THR A 893 55.71 36.43 25.38
C THR A 893 54.20 36.65 25.31
N THR A 894 53.73 37.50 24.40
CA THR A 894 52.30 37.74 24.17
C THR A 894 51.89 37.25 22.78
N ALA A 895 52.79 37.39 21.81
CA ALA A 895 52.65 36.83 20.47
C ALA A 895 53.39 35.49 20.30
N ASN A 896 53.95 34.97 21.39
CA ASN A 896 54.52 33.64 21.57
C ASN A 896 55.54 33.23 20.51
N TRP A 897 56.61 34.01 20.37
CA TRP A 897 57.68 33.70 19.41
C TRP A 897 59.07 34.04 19.92
N VAL A 898 60.08 33.33 19.37
CA VAL A 898 61.50 33.60 19.57
C VAL A 898 62.18 33.75 18.20
N GLU A 899 63.04 34.77 18.06
CA GLU A 899 63.74 35.07 16.82
C GLU A 899 65.26 35.06 17.01
N LYS A 900 65.98 34.55 16.01
CA LYS A 900 67.42 34.72 15.85
C LYS A 900 67.75 35.25 14.45
N THR A 901 68.50 36.34 14.39
CA THR A 901 68.92 37.01 13.15
C THR A 901 70.31 36.55 12.68
N ALA A 902 70.64 36.86 11.42
CA ALA A 902 71.96 36.64 10.80
C ALA A 902 72.42 35.15 10.72
N LEU A 903 71.49 34.23 10.49
CA LEU A 903 71.79 32.80 10.31
C LEU A 903 72.10 32.48 8.84
N THR A 904 73.21 31.79 8.59
CA THR A 904 73.60 31.31 7.24
C THR A 904 73.26 29.84 7.00
N ASN A 905 72.79 29.12 8.03
CA ASN A 905 72.35 27.73 7.94
C ASN A 905 71.14 27.49 8.84
N ILE A 906 69.94 27.61 8.27
CA ILE A 906 68.69 27.36 8.97
C ILE A 906 68.12 25.97 8.72
N ALA A 907 68.65 25.22 7.75
CA ALA A 907 68.19 23.86 7.48
C ALA A 907 68.52 22.91 8.66
N GLY A 908 67.57 22.05 9.01
CA GLY A 908 67.68 21.11 10.14
C GLY A 908 66.48 21.15 11.07
N ARG A 909 66.59 20.45 12.21
CA ARG A 909 65.55 20.35 13.24
C ARG A 909 65.80 21.36 14.36
N TRP A 910 64.74 22.02 14.81
CA TRP A 910 64.77 23.12 15.77
C TRP A 910 63.71 22.92 16.87
N THR A 911 63.98 23.50 18.05
CA THR A 911 63.02 23.67 19.15
C THR A 911 63.39 24.91 19.98
N ILE A 912 62.68 25.16 21.08
CA ILE A 912 62.86 26.32 21.96
C ILE A 912 62.91 25.85 23.42
N THR A 913 63.79 26.44 24.23
CA THR A 913 63.83 26.23 25.68
C THR A 913 64.39 27.46 26.40
N ASP A 914 64.06 27.63 27.68
CA ASP A 914 64.69 28.57 28.62
C ASP A 914 66.03 28.07 29.20
N ASP A 915 66.39 26.80 28.98
CA ASP A 915 67.56 26.12 29.57
C ASP A 915 67.58 26.12 31.12
N GLY A 916 66.42 25.88 31.74
CA GLY A 916 66.23 25.93 33.20
C GLY A 916 67.05 24.94 34.04
N SER A 917 67.07 25.16 35.36
CA SER A 917 67.82 24.35 36.33
C SER A 917 67.28 22.92 36.45
N VAL A 918 68.15 21.97 36.79
CA VAL A 918 67.84 20.55 36.98
C VAL A 918 68.34 20.10 38.36
N LEU A 919 67.45 19.52 39.15
CA LEU A 919 67.70 19.02 40.50
C LEU A 919 67.42 17.51 40.57
N ASN A 920 68.32 16.74 41.16
CA ASN A 920 68.18 15.31 41.36
C ASN A 920 67.81 14.97 42.81
N TRP A 921 66.80 14.12 43.00
CA TRP A 921 66.43 13.56 44.29
C TRP A 921 67.47 12.52 44.73
N ASN A 922 68.20 12.82 45.80
CA ASN A 922 69.13 11.90 46.44
C ASN A 922 68.55 11.25 47.71
N GLY A 923 67.44 11.77 48.24
CA GLY A 923 66.70 11.20 49.37
C GLY A 923 67.55 10.88 50.61
N SER A 924 68.61 11.66 50.85
CA SER A 924 69.65 11.35 51.84
C SER A 924 69.28 11.71 53.28
N VAL A 925 68.32 12.62 53.50
CA VAL A 925 67.94 13.11 54.84
C VAL A 925 66.69 12.43 55.36
N ASN A 926 65.58 12.51 54.62
CA ASN A 926 64.28 11.93 54.99
C ASN A 926 63.39 11.78 53.73
N SER A 927 62.13 11.38 53.91
CA SER A 927 61.18 11.24 52.79
C SER A 927 60.51 12.55 52.33
N ASP A 928 60.62 13.66 53.06
CA ASP A 928 59.86 14.88 52.78
C ASP A 928 60.39 15.63 51.55
N TRP A 929 59.53 15.85 50.54
CA TRP A 929 59.84 16.58 49.30
C TRP A 929 60.44 17.97 49.58
N ALA A 930 59.94 18.66 50.61
CA ALA A 930 60.32 20.03 50.92
C ALA A 930 61.70 20.15 51.59
N THR A 931 62.29 19.05 52.07
CA THR A 931 63.60 19.07 52.72
C THR A 931 64.71 19.28 51.67
N ALA A 932 65.30 20.48 51.63
CA ALA A 932 66.33 20.86 50.66
C ALA A 932 67.53 19.90 50.58
N GLY A 933 67.91 19.28 51.70
CA GLY A 933 69.01 18.30 51.75
C GLY A 933 68.75 17.00 50.96
N ASN A 934 67.50 16.71 50.59
CA ASN A 934 67.15 15.57 49.74
C ASN A 934 67.41 15.82 48.25
N TRP A 935 67.85 17.04 47.87
CA TRP A 935 68.05 17.45 46.49
C TRP A 935 69.52 17.83 46.22
N SER A 936 69.99 17.57 45.00
CA SER A 936 71.33 17.95 44.52
C SER A 936 71.25 18.59 43.14
N LEU A 937 72.07 19.62 42.87
CA LEU A 937 72.12 20.31 41.59
C LEU A 937 72.78 19.46 40.50
N VAL A 938 72.15 19.38 39.32
CA VAL A 938 72.70 18.78 38.10
C VAL A 938 73.08 19.86 37.08
N GLN A 939 72.20 20.82 36.84
CA GLN A 939 72.39 21.94 35.91
C GLN A 939 71.73 23.21 36.49
N GLY A 940 72.27 24.39 36.20
CA GLY A 940 71.68 25.67 36.56
C GLY A 940 72.09 26.16 37.95
N THR A 941 71.16 26.75 38.70
CA THR A 941 71.40 27.31 40.04
C THR A 941 70.64 26.52 41.09
N PHE A 942 71.30 26.18 42.21
CA PHE A 942 70.67 25.40 43.29
C PHE A 942 69.72 26.28 44.12
N SER A 943 68.44 25.91 44.17
CA SER A 943 67.34 26.62 44.85
C SER A 943 66.87 25.92 46.14
N GLY A 944 67.44 24.76 46.48
CA GLY A 944 66.95 23.89 47.57
C GLY A 944 66.00 22.83 47.04
N ALA A 945 64.77 22.75 47.57
CA ALA A 945 63.73 21.90 46.98
C ALA A 945 63.23 22.50 45.65
N PRO A 946 62.76 21.68 44.68
CA PRO A 946 62.33 22.16 43.38
C PRO A 946 61.28 23.26 43.47
N THR A 947 61.45 24.27 42.61
CA THR A 947 60.51 25.36 42.39
C THR A 947 59.81 25.21 41.02
N SER A 948 58.93 26.13 40.67
CA SER A 948 58.22 26.16 39.38
C SER A 948 59.12 26.26 38.14
N THR A 949 60.40 26.57 38.30
CA THR A 949 61.38 26.69 37.21
C THR A 949 62.41 25.56 37.20
N ASP A 950 62.38 24.65 38.18
CA ASP A 950 63.37 23.58 38.34
C ASP A 950 62.82 22.23 37.84
N ILE A 951 63.57 21.55 36.98
CA ILE A 951 63.28 20.17 36.54
C ILE A 951 63.69 19.22 37.66
N ALA A 952 62.75 18.44 38.19
CA ALA A 952 63.01 17.44 39.22
C ALA A 952 63.28 16.07 38.58
N GLN A 953 64.48 15.53 38.75
CA GLN A 953 64.83 14.17 38.37
C GLN A 953 64.80 13.25 39.59
N ILE A 954 64.19 12.07 39.47
CA ILE A 954 64.06 11.11 40.56
C ILE A 954 64.34 9.72 40.02
N GLY A 955 65.11 8.88 40.74
CA GLY A 955 65.45 7.54 40.26
C GLY A 955 66.50 7.51 39.16
N VAL A 956 67.19 8.63 38.88
CA VAL A 956 68.38 8.65 38.00
C VAL A 956 69.68 8.29 38.74
N ALA A 957 69.60 8.14 40.07
CA ALA A 957 70.65 7.63 40.95
C ALA A 957 70.00 6.84 42.10
N ALA A 958 70.78 6.05 42.83
CA ALA A 958 70.29 5.36 44.03
C ALA A 958 70.03 6.36 45.17
N PHE A 959 68.94 6.15 45.92
CA PHE A 959 68.52 6.98 47.06
C PHE A 959 67.94 6.10 48.18
N THR A 960 67.94 6.62 49.41
CA THR A 960 67.47 5.86 50.61
C THR A 960 65.98 6.06 50.87
N ASN A 961 65.51 7.31 50.87
CA ASN A 961 64.14 7.64 51.22
C ASN A 961 63.29 7.97 49.98
N GLN A 962 62.12 7.33 49.84
CA GLN A 962 61.15 7.64 48.78
C GLN A 962 60.48 9.01 49.03
N PRO A 963 60.15 9.78 47.99
CA PRO A 963 59.56 11.10 48.12
C PRO A 963 58.10 11.06 48.61
N VAL A 964 57.82 11.82 49.65
CA VAL A 964 56.52 12.02 50.27
C VAL A 964 56.19 13.51 50.29
N ILE A 965 54.97 13.85 49.87
CA ILE A 965 54.47 15.23 49.79
C ILE A 965 53.40 15.40 50.87
N THR A 966 53.69 16.21 51.88
CA THR A 966 52.75 16.55 52.99
C THR A 966 52.29 18.01 52.98
N THR A 967 52.95 18.85 52.19
CA THR A 967 52.59 20.25 51.89
C THR A 967 52.62 20.47 50.37
N ALA A 968 52.20 21.65 49.90
CA ALA A 968 52.26 21.95 48.46
C ALA A 968 53.71 21.87 47.91
N ALA A 969 53.92 21.00 46.92
CA ALA A 969 55.16 20.83 46.17
C ALA A 969 54.97 21.38 44.75
N VAL A 970 56.04 21.97 44.20
CA VAL A 970 56.05 22.53 42.85
C VAL A 970 57.28 22.05 42.09
N ALA A 971 57.17 21.88 40.78
CA ALA A 971 58.30 21.65 39.87
C ALA A 971 58.04 22.30 38.51
N LYS A 972 59.08 22.57 37.73
CA LYS A 972 58.94 22.86 36.29
C LYS A 972 58.42 21.63 35.57
N SER A 973 59.11 20.51 35.68
CA SER A 973 58.70 19.21 35.15
C SER A 973 59.33 18.11 36.00
N ILE A 974 58.81 16.88 35.91
CA ILE A 974 59.35 15.75 36.67
C ILE A 974 59.76 14.64 35.71
N THR A 975 60.99 14.18 35.84
CA THR A 975 61.55 13.08 35.05
C THR A 975 61.90 11.91 35.97
N LEU A 976 61.33 10.73 35.72
CA LEU A 976 61.61 9.52 36.49
C LEU A 976 62.62 8.64 35.75
N GLY A 977 63.76 8.36 36.37
CA GLY A 977 64.84 7.56 35.79
C GLY A 977 64.78 6.07 36.17
N SER A 978 65.48 5.25 35.41
CA SER A 978 65.48 3.78 35.58
C SER A 978 66.43 3.21 36.63
N VAL A 979 67.26 4.01 37.30
CA VAL A 979 68.29 3.47 38.23
C VAL A 979 67.64 2.86 39.48
N GLN A 980 66.51 3.42 39.93
CA GLN A 980 65.75 2.87 41.07
C GLN A 980 64.25 3.16 40.91
N PRO A 981 63.35 2.19 41.16
CA PRO A 981 61.91 2.41 41.23
C PRO A 981 61.52 3.54 42.20
N VAL A 982 60.53 4.34 41.80
CA VAL A 982 60.16 5.59 42.48
C VAL A 982 58.71 5.50 42.91
N ASN A 983 58.44 5.79 44.18
CA ASN A 983 57.11 5.84 44.77
C ASN A 983 56.85 7.24 45.32
N ILE A 984 56.24 8.12 44.51
CA ILE A 984 55.80 9.45 44.98
C ILE A 984 54.48 9.29 45.72
N THR A 985 54.43 9.70 46.99
CA THR A 985 53.22 9.56 47.82
C THR A 985 52.71 10.90 48.35
N LEU A 986 51.45 11.24 48.03
CA LEU A 986 50.79 12.44 48.56
C LEU A 986 49.97 12.07 49.80
N ASN A 987 50.37 12.60 50.96
CA ASN A 987 49.68 12.44 52.23
C ASN A 987 48.74 13.62 52.50
N ALA A 988 47.94 13.54 53.56
CA ALA A 988 47.00 14.60 53.93
C ALA A 988 47.69 15.97 54.03
N GLY A 989 47.15 16.97 53.31
CA GLY A 989 47.72 18.33 53.22
C GLY A 989 48.70 18.55 52.07
N GLY A 990 49.14 17.47 51.41
CA GLY A 990 50.02 17.51 50.25
C GLY A 990 49.30 17.82 48.95
N SER A 991 49.96 18.53 48.04
CA SER A 991 49.52 18.70 46.65
C SER A 991 50.74 18.85 45.75
N LEU A 992 50.65 18.41 44.50
CA LEU A 992 51.76 18.58 43.54
C LEU A 992 51.31 19.41 42.35
N THR A 993 52.03 20.49 42.07
CA THR A 993 51.85 21.29 40.85
C THR A 993 53.10 21.19 39.99
N SER A 994 52.96 20.68 38.77
CA SER A 994 54.03 20.69 37.77
C SER A 994 53.66 21.62 36.63
N ASN A 995 54.50 22.61 36.34
CA ASN A 995 54.25 23.58 35.26
C ASN A 995 54.37 22.98 33.84
N GLY A 996 55.04 21.85 33.73
CA GLY A 996 55.30 21.08 32.53
C GLY A 996 55.03 19.60 32.80
N SER A 997 55.64 18.73 32.00
CA SER A 997 55.26 17.32 31.90
C SER A 997 55.81 16.44 33.03
N ILE A 998 55.16 15.30 33.26
CA ILE A 998 55.72 14.20 34.05
C ILE A 998 55.92 13.02 33.11
N SER A 999 57.15 12.52 33.03
CA SER A 999 57.50 11.41 32.15
C SER A 999 58.62 10.55 32.71
N GLY A 1000 58.73 9.32 32.21
CA GLY A 1000 59.90 8.47 32.43
C GLY A 1000 61.03 8.81 31.45
N ASN A 1001 62.26 8.68 31.91
CA ASN A 1001 63.49 8.68 31.11
C ASN A 1001 64.16 7.32 31.26
N TRP A 1002 63.88 6.45 30.31
CA TRP A 1002 64.15 5.04 30.45
C TRP A 1002 65.48 4.64 29.79
N THR A 1003 66.42 4.16 30.61
CA THR A 1003 67.68 3.53 30.15
C THR A 1003 67.72 2.04 30.45
N SER A 1004 66.81 1.55 31.31
CA SER A 1004 66.58 0.15 31.68
C SER A 1004 65.16 -0.01 32.28
N ALA A 1005 64.74 -1.24 32.58
CA ALA A 1005 63.42 -1.50 33.17
C ALA A 1005 63.30 -0.97 34.61
N ALA A 1006 62.31 -0.11 34.87
CA ALA A 1006 61.87 0.33 36.19
C ALA A 1006 60.35 0.63 36.20
N SER A 1007 59.66 0.20 37.26
CA SER A 1007 58.23 0.46 37.47
C SER A 1007 58.06 1.49 38.58
N HIS A 1008 57.52 2.65 38.26
CA HIS A 1008 57.25 3.74 39.20
C HIS A 1008 55.78 3.77 39.62
N THR A 1009 55.50 4.37 40.77
CA THR A 1009 54.13 4.59 41.26
C THR A 1009 53.95 6.01 41.77
N ILE A 1010 52.81 6.62 41.44
CA ILE A 1010 52.35 7.89 42.01
C ILE A 1010 51.04 7.63 42.77
N ASN A 1011 51.09 7.79 44.11
CA ASN A 1011 49.94 7.64 45.00
C ASN A 1011 49.33 9.01 45.28
N LEU A 1012 48.25 9.37 44.57
CA LEU A 1012 47.51 10.61 44.78
C LEU A 1012 46.65 10.56 46.06
N ASN A 1013 46.18 9.37 46.44
CA ASN A 1013 45.24 9.20 47.54
C ASN A 1013 44.02 10.14 47.39
N ALA A 1014 43.74 10.97 48.39
CA ALA A 1014 42.64 11.94 48.41
C ALA A 1014 43.10 13.36 48.06
N GLN A 1015 44.33 13.52 47.55
CA GLN A 1015 44.95 14.81 47.28
C GLN A 1015 44.84 15.22 45.80
N THR A 1016 45.38 16.40 45.48
CA THR A 1016 45.33 16.99 44.14
C THR A 1016 46.71 17.02 43.49
N ILE A 1017 46.76 16.59 42.23
CA ILE A 1017 47.87 16.90 41.30
C ILE A 1017 47.35 17.79 40.19
N THR A 1018 48.07 18.88 39.94
CA THR A 1018 47.82 19.77 38.81
C THR A 1018 49.03 19.76 37.89
N LEU A 1019 48.83 19.29 36.67
CA LEU A 1019 49.85 19.14 35.65
C LEU A 1019 49.55 20.08 34.48
N ASN A 1020 50.41 21.08 34.28
CA ASN A 1020 50.27 22.04 33.20
C ASN A 1020 50.99 21.59 31.90
N GLY A 1021 51.41 20.32 31.82
CA GLY A 1021 51.99 19.65 30.65
C GLY A 1021 51.41 18.25 30.41
N ASP A 1022 52.15 17.40 29.70
CA ASP A 1022 51.74 16.03 29.36
C ASP A 1022 52.07 15.04 30.49
N LEU A 1023 51.24 14.00 30.67
CA LEU A 1023 51.54 12.86 31.55
C LEU A 1023 51.80 11.61 30.71
N ALA A 1024 53.04 11.17 30.65
CA ALA A 1024 53.41 9.94 29.95
C ALA A 1024 53.69 8.81 30.95
N LEU A 1025 52.80 7.82 31.01
CA LEU A 1025 52.88 6.71 31.96
C LEU A 1025 53.81 5.56 31.50
N GLY A 1026 54.45 5.69 30.34
CA GLY A 1026 55.38 4.71 29.80
C GLY A 1026 55.62 4.93 28.30
N ASP A 1027 56.37 4.00 27.68
CA ASP A 1027 56.73 4.04 26.25
C ASP A 1027 56.40 2.73 25.48
N ASN A 1028 55.54 1.88 26.05
CA ASN A 1028 55.16 0.55 25.56
C ASN A 1028 56.27 -0.51 25.59
N ILE A 1029 57.37 -0.25 26.29
CA ILE A 1029 58.39 -1.27 26.58
C ILE A 1029 58.08 -1.90 27.95
N ALA A 1030 58.23 -3.23 28.05
CA ALA A 1030 57.94 -3.95 29.28
C ALA A 1030 58.84 -3.48 30.43
N GLY A 1031 58.22 -3.13 31.57
CA GLY A 1031 58.92 -2.58 32.72
C GLY A 1031 59.32 -1.10 32.57
N HIS A 1032 58.79 -0.36 31.60
CA HIS A 1032 58.85 1.11 31.55
C HIS A 1032 57.45 1.66 31.87
N ASP A 1033 57.09 1.71 33.14
CA ASP A 1033 55.74 2.05 33.56
C ASP A 1033 55.68 2.98 34.78
N ILE A 1034 54.65 3.83 34.80
CA ILE A 1034 54.25 4.68 35.91
C ILE A 1034 52.80 4.34 36.21
N SER A 1035 52.54 3.77 37.39
CA SER A 1035 51.18 3.46 37.84
C SER A 1035 50.60 4.57 38.73
N LEU A 1036 49.31 4.87 38.58
CA LEU A 1036 48.59 5.89 39.34
C LEU A 1036 47.55 5.27 40.27
N ASN A 1037 47.58 5.66 41.55
CA ASN A 1037 46.58 5.24 42.54
C ASN A 1037 45.80 6.47 43.06
N ILE A 1038 44.49 6.47 42.85
CA ILE A 1038 43.59 7.61 43.15
C ILE A 1038 42.41 7.11 44.00
N SER A 1039 42.11 7.77 45.11
CA SER A 1039 40.91 7.49 45.93
C SER A 1039 39.79 8.49 45.60
N SER A 1040 39.58 9.51 46.44
CA SER A 1040 38.73 10.68 46.16
C SER A 1040 39.51 11.89 45.63
N GLY A 1041 40.79 11.70 45.27
CA GLY A 1041 41.67 12.77 44.79
C GLY A 1041 41.33 13.28 43.39
N ILE A 1042 41.97 14.37 42.99
CA ILE A 1042 41.75 15.04 41.71
C ILE A 1042 43.08 15.10 40.93
N LEU A 1043 43.09 14.53 39.72
CA LEU A 1043 44.18 14.68 38.78
C LEU A 1043 43.75 15.62 37.64
N ASN A 1044 44.36 16.80 37.59
CA ASN A 1044 44.18 17.76 36.51
C ASN A 1044 45.36 17.71 35.55
N ILE A 1045 45.11 17.46 34.27
CA ILE A 1045 46.13 17.44 33.22
C ILE A 1045 45.70 18.41 32.13
N THR A 1046 46.45 19.49 31.90
CA THR A 1046 46.17 20.41 30.79
C THR A 1046 46.69 19.85 29.46
N GLY A 1047 47.75 19.03 29.47
CA GLY A 1047 48.30 18.33 28.32
C GLY A 1047 47.60 17.00 28.01
N SER A 1048 48.31 16.14 27.29
CA SER A 1048 47.87 14.80 26.91
C SER A 1048 48.21 13.78 28.00
N LEU A 1049 47.36 12.76 28.15
CA LEU A 1049 47.63 11.58 28.97
C LEU A 1049 47.99 10.41 28.05
N THR A 1050 49.17 9.82 28.23
CA THR A 1050 49.59 8.62 27.50
C THR A 1050 49.66 7.44 28.45
N GLN A 1051 48.82 6.42 28.23
CA GLN A 1051 48.82 5.17 28.97
C GLN A 1051 49.24 4.01 28.05
N THR A 1052 50.18 3.21 28.54
CA THR A 1052 50.79 2.08 27.84
C THR A 1052 50.31 0.75 28.40
N ALA A 1053 50.52 -0.33 27.65
CA ALA A 1053 50.04 -1.69 27.97
C ALA A 1053 50.41 -2.21 29.37
N THR A 1054 51.49 -1.71 29.97
CA THR A 1054 52.01 -2.12 31.27
C THR A 1054 51.67 -1.18 32.41
N SER A 1055 51.19 0.03 32.12
CA SER A 1055 50.85 1.06 33.11
C SER A 1055 49.40 0.93 33.62
N GLY A 1056 49.18 1.26 34.90
CA GLY A 1056 47.86 1.17 35.55
C GLY A 1056 47.34 2.52 36.05
N ILE A 1057 46.04 2.78 35.86
CA ILE A 1057 45.31 3.86 36.57
C ILE A 1057 44.22 3.20 37.40
N VAL A 1058 44.33 3.30 38.72
CA VAL A 1058 43.42 2.64 39.67
C VAL A 1058 42.69 3.67 40.50
N PHE A 1059 41.38 3.78 40.28
CA PHE A 1059 40.47 4.45 41.19
C PHE A 1059 39.94 3.49 42.24
N THR A 1060 40.03 3.88 43.51
CA THR A 1060 39.45 3.16 44.65
C THR A 1060 38.20 3.85 45.24
N GLY A 1061 37.89 5.07 44.80
CA GLY A 1061 36.74 5.85 45.23
C GLY A 1061 36.25 6.84 44.16
N ALA A 1062 35.57 7.91 44.58
CA ALA A 1062 34.94 8.90 43.71
C ALA A 1062 35.91 9.98 43.17
N GLY A 1063 37.15 9.60 42.85
CA GLY A 1063 38.17 10.52 42.33
C GLY A 1063 37.83 11.08 40.94
N ALA A 1064 38.56 12.13 40.55
CA ALA A 1064 38.35 12.81 39.27
C ALA A 1064 39.62 12.84 38.42
N LEU A 1065 39.46 12.59 37.11
CA LEU A 1065 40.48 12.79 36.08
C LEU A 1065 39.98 13.84 35.09
N ASN A 1066 40.63 15.01 35.06
CA ASN A 1066 40.29 16.11 34.16
C ASN A 1066 41.38 16.25 33.08
N LEU A 1067 40.98 16.23 31.82
CA LEU A 1067 41.87 16.14 30.65
C LEU A 1067 41.68 17.34 29.70
N GLY A 1068 42.76 18.07 29.47
CA GLY A 1068 42.86 19.23 28.58
C GLY A 1068 43.24 18.89 27.13
N LYS A 1069 43.98 17.80 26.87
CA LYS A 1069 44.25 17.26 25.52
C LYS A 1069 43.92 15.76 25.43
N ASP A 1070 44.52 15.04 24.49
CA ASP A 1070 44.17 13.67 24.14
C ASP A 1070 44.47 12.68 25.27
N TYR A 1071 43.63 11.65 25.40
CA TYR A 1071 43.98 10.44 26.14
C TYR A 1071 44.45 9.37 25.15
N ASN A 1072 45.76 9.29 24.98
CA ASN A 1072 46.45 8.31 24.15
C ASN A 1072 46.55 6.96 24.88
N TYR A 1073 45.52 6.13 24.71
CA TYR A 1073 45.44 4.82 25.33
C TYR A 1073 45.95 3.72 24.37
N ALA A 1074 47.11 3.15 24.69
CA ALA A 1074 47.72 2.03 23.97
C ALA A 1074 47.54 0.67 24.68
N GLY A 1075 46.87 0.66 25.84
CA GLY A 1075 46.63 -0.52 26.68
C GLY A 1075 46.80 -0.19 28.18
N GLY A 1076 46.80 -1.22 29.03
CA GLY A 1076 47.02 -1.09 30.47
C GLY A 1076 45.74 -1.29 31.29
N ASN A 1077 45.85 -1.31 32.61
CA ASN A 1077 44.69 -1.45 33.48
C ASN A 1077 44.07 -0.08 33.77
N PHE A 1078 42.77 0.09 33.52
CA PHE A 1078 42.00 1.23 34.01
C PHE A 1078 40.85 0.73 34.90
N THR A 1079 40.93 0.99 36.20
CA THR A 1079 39.89 0.61 37.17
C THR A 1079 39.08 1.84 37.57
N ALA A 1080 37.84 1.95 37.11
CA ALA A 1080 37.04 3.17 37.24
C ALA A 1080 36.41 3.40 38.63
N SER A 1081 36.07 2.37 39.40
CA SER A 1081 35.28 2.49 40.65
C SER A 1081 34.07 3.43 40.48
N THR A 1082 33.92 4.47 41.31
CA THR A 1082 32.87 5.51 41.21
C THR A 1082 33.41 6.85 40.67
N SER A 1083 34.51 6.81 39.92
CA SER A 1083 35.20 7.99 39.42
C SER A 1083 34.41 8.79 38.38
N THR A 1084 34.89 10.01 38.14
CA THR A 1084 34.44 10.84 37.01
C THR A 1084 35.62 11.21 36.13
N VAL A 1085 35.55 10.87 34.84
CA VAL A 1085 36.51 11.34 33.83
C VAL A 1085 35.86 12.48 33.04
N LYS A 1086 36.57 13.60 32.96
CA LYS A 1086 36.10 14.81 32.27
C LYS A 1086 37.06 15.21 31.16
N TYR A 1087 36.52 15.38 29.97
CA TYR A 1087 37.22 15.96 28.82
C TYR A 1087 36.77 17.41 28.64
N ASN A 1088 37.70 18.35 28.85
CA ASN A 1088 37.41 19.79 28.87
C ASN A 1088 38.39 20.64 28.06
N GLY A 1089 39.09 20.02 27.11
CA GLY A 1089 40.02 20.69 26.21
C GLY A 1089 39.35 21.66 25.24
N GLY A 1090 40.07 22.76 24.93
CA GLY A 1090 39.65 23.76 23.95
C GLY A 1090 39.80 23.30 22.49
N ALA A 1091 40.68 22.33 22.23
CA ALA A 1091 40.88 21.69 20.93
C ALA A 1091 40.17 20.33 20.83
N ALA A 1092 40.14 19.75 19.62
CA ALA A 1092 39.61 18.41 19.43
C ALA A 1092 40.36 17.42 20.35
N GLN A 1093 39.64 16.47 20.96
CA GLN A 1093 40.25 15.47 21.85
C GLN A 1093 39.91 14.06 21.40
N VAL A 1094 40.90 13.18 21.41
CA VAL A 1094 40.72 11.73 21.37
C VAL A 1094 40.30 11.25 22.76
N ILE A 1095 39.12 10.63 22.82
CA ILE A 1095 38.59 10.02 24.03
C ILE A 1095 38.99 8.55 24.04
N ALA A 1096 39.61 8.09 25.13
CA ALA A 1096 40.10 6.72 25.24
C ALA A 1096 38.93 5.73 25.32
N ALA A 1097 39.05 4.61 24.61
CA ALA A 1097 38.09 3.51 24.67
C ALA A 1097 38.35 2.59 25.87
N ILE A 1098 37.97 3.07 27.06
CA ILE A 1098 38.17 2.39 28.37
C ILE A 1098 36.82 2.27 29.12
N PRO A 1099 36.70 1.38 30.11
CA PRO A 1099 35.51 1.34 30.96
C PRO A 1099 35.44 2.59 31.84
N TYR A 1100 34.33 3.34 31.75
CA TYR A 1100 34.07 4.50 32.59
C TYR A 1100 33.02 4.18 33.65
N TYR A 1101 33.08 4.90 34.77
CA TYR A 1101 31.93 5.05 35.66
C TYR A 1101 31.09 6.24 35.23
N ASN A 1102 31.54 7.47 35.49
CA ASN A 1102 30.94 8.67 34.89
C ASN A 1102 31.86 9.27 33.81
N LEU A 1103 31.28 9.64 32.66
CA LEU A 1103 31.97 10.36 31.59
C LEU A 1103 31.30 11.71 31.36
N ASN A 1104 32.07 12.80 31.46
CA ASN A 1104 31.61 14.15 31.18
C ASN A 1104 32.39 14.76 30.00
N ILE A 1105 31.66 15.15 28.96
CA ILE A 1105 32.17 15.94 27.84
C ILE A 1105 31.77 17.39 28.07
N ALA A 1106 32.75 18.21 28.44
CA ALA A 1106 32.56 19.62 28.80
C ALA A 1106 33.54 20.48 27.99
N LYS A 1107 33.43 20.39 26.67
CA LYS A 1107 34.35 21.05 25.73
C LYS A 1107 33.82 22.43 25.35
N ALA A 1108 34.69 23.31 24.84
CA ALA A 1108 34.22 24.55 24.23
C ALA A 1108 33.20 24.27 23.10
N THR A 1109 32.24 25.18 22.91
CA THR A 1109 31.15 24.99 21.94
C THR A 1109 31.67 24.65 20.56
N GLY A 1110 31.18 23.55 20.00
CA GLY A 1110 31.54 23.00 18.69
C GLY A 1110 32.88 22.28 18.59
N THR A 1111 33.70 22.26 19.65
CA THR A 1111 34.91 21.44 19.68
C THR A 1111 34.56 19.95 19.82
N ILE A 1112 35.22 19.07 19.05
CA ILE A 1112 34.87 17.65 18.92
C ILE A 1112 35.69 16.78 19.87
N GLY A 1113 35.03 15.97 20.68
CA GLY A 1113 35.62 14.80 21.32
C GLY A 1113 35.30 13.56 20.49
N THR A 1114 36.32 12.86 20.00
CA THR A 1114 36.12 11.69 19.14
C THR A 1114 36.37 10.40 19.93
N PHE A 1115 35.37 9.53 19.90
CA PHE A 1115 35.37 8.23 20.52
C PHE A 1115 35.53 7.14 19.45
N ASN A 1116 36.76 6.65 19.28
CA ASN A 1116 37.11 5.64 18.28
C ASN A 1116 37.34 4.28 18.95
N GLY A 1117 36.25 3.54 19.21
CA GLY A 1117 36.33 2.21 19.81
C GLY A 1117 35.04 1.83 20.52
N ASN A 1118 35.04 0.67 21.18
CA ASN A 1118 33.90 0.24 22.00
C ASN A 1118 34.19 0.53 23.47
N ALA A 1119 33.20 1.00 24.23
CA ALA A 1119 33.30 1.06 25.70
C ALA A 1119 31.95 0.91 26.39
N ALA A 1120 32.04 0.72 27.72
CA ALA A 1120 30.92 0.70 28.64
C ALA A 1120 31.04 1.85 29.65
N ILE A 1121 29.92 2.50 29.91
CA ILE A 1121 29.74 3.52 30.94
C ILE A 1121 28.73 2.96 31.95
N THR A 1122 29.20 2.70 33.17
CA THR A 1122 28.37 2.07 34.22
C THR A 1122 27.50 3.08 34.98
N GLY A 1123 27.95 4.33 35.08
CA GLY A 1123 27.21 5.48 35.60
C GLY A 1123 26.60 6.34 34.48
N ALA A 1124 26.78 7.66 34.54
CA ALA A 1124 26.18 8.61 33.61
C ALA A 1124 27.12 9.06 32.47
N LEU A 1125 26.54 9.30 31.29
CA LEU A 1125 27.17 10.05 30.20
C LEU A 1125 26.54 11.45 30.15
N THR A 1126 27.34 12.49 30.35
CA THR A 1126 26.88 13.89 30.26
C THR A 1126 27.67 14.62 29.18
N VAL A 1127 26.98 15.15 28.18
CA VAL A 1127 27.53 16.11 27.22
C VAL A 1127 27.05 17.50 27.64
N THR A 1128 27.90 18.19 28.40
CA THR A 1128 27.60 19.52 28.96
C THR A 1128 27.74 20.60 27.89
N SER A 1129 28.74 20.48 27.01
CA SER A 1129 29.05 21.43 25.94
C SER A 1129 30.00 20.80 24.90
N GLY A 1130 29.98 21.31 23.67
CA GLY A 1130 30.79 20.78 22.56
C GLY A 1130 30.12 19.64 21.79
N VAL A 1131 30.91 18.88 21.03
CA VAL A 1131 30.44 17.75 20.22
C VAL A 1131 31.09 16.46 20.71
N LEU A 1132 30.31 15.40 20.91
CA LEU A 1132 30.80 14.03 21.09
C LEU A 1132 30.51 13.23 19.82
N ASP A 1133 31.55 12.83 19.11
CA ASP A 1133 31.48 11.96 17.94
C ASP A 1133 31.80 10.52 18.35
N VAL A 1134 30.86 9.61 18.15
CA VAL A 1134 30.95 8.20 18.53
C VAL A 1134 31.05 7.37 17.26
N SER A 1135 32.22 6.75 17.04
CA SER A 1135 32.49 5.93 15.85
C SER A 1135 32.52 4.42 16.15
N GLY A 1136 32.44 4.01 17.42
CA GLY A 1136 32.32 2.61 17.83
C GLY A 1136 31.18 2.40 18.85
N ASN A 1137 30.88 1.16 19.22
CA ASN A 1137 29.67 0.88 20.00
C ASN A 1137 29.82 1.33 21.46
N LEU A 1138 28.84 2.06 21.97
CA LEU A 1138 28.82 2.59 23.33
C LEU A 1138 27.64 2.00 24.11
N SER A 1139 27.91 1.39 25.26
CA SER A 1139 26.86 0.97 26.21
C SER A 1139 26.86 1.89 27.43
N VAL A 1140 25.71 2.48 27.74
CA VAL A 1140 25.53 3.37 28.90
C VAL A 1140 24.46 2.76 29.79
N ALA A 1141 24.84 2.26 30.97
CA ALA A 1141 23.89 1.69 31.92
C ALA A 1141 23.03 2.77 32.59
N GLY A 1142 23.61 3.95 32.88
CA GLY A 1142 22.90 5.10 33.43
C GLY A 1142 22.22 5.99 32.38
N THR A 1143 22.03 7.26 32.74
CA THR A 1143 21.35 8.26 31.89
C THR A 1143 22.32 8.89 30.89
N VAL A 1144 21.85 9.13 29.66
CA VAL A 1144 22.53 9.99 28.69
C VAL A 1144 21.89 11.38 28.70
N SER A 1145 22.67 12.42 28.99
CA SER A 1145 22.20 13.81 29.05
C SER A 1145 22.97 14.67 28.04
N VAL A 1146 22.27 15.34 27.13
CA VAL A 1146 22.85 16.21 26.09
C VAL A 1146 22.29 17.63 26.21
N MET A 1147 23.08 18.57 26.72
CA MET A 1147 22.63 19.95 26.98
C MET A 1147 22.38 20.74 25.69
N ALA A 1148 21.57 21.81 25.76
CA ALA A 1148 21.10 22.59 24.60
C ALA A 1148 22.19 23.11 23.64
N ALA A 1149 23.41 23.36 24.11
CA ALA A 1149 24.54 23.84 23.33
C ALA A 1149 25.54 22.73 22.93
N SER A 1150 25.10 21.47 22.96
CA SER A 1150 25.94 20.31 22.70
C SER A 1150 25.34 19.37 21.65
N THR A 1151 26.21 18.57 21.03
CA THR A 1151 25.84 17.59 20.00
C THR A 1151 26.42 16.23 20.34
N LEU A 1152 25.63 15.18 20.15
CA LEU A 1152 26.08 13.78 20.18
C LEU A 1152 25.84 13.17 18.80
N ASN A 1153 26.91 12.86 18.07
CA ASN A 1153 26.85 12.22 16.75
C ASN A 1153 27.22 10.75 16.87
N ALA A 1154 26.38 9.87 16.35
CA ALA A 1154 26.63 8.43 16.39
C ALA A 1154 27.38 7.89 15.16
N ASN A 1155 27.64 8.64 14.09
CA ASN A 1155 28.46 8.22 12.93
C ASN A 1155 28.26 6.76 12.43
N SER A 1156 27.03 6.23 12.43
CA SER A 1156 26.66 4.84 12.12
C SER A 1156 26.96 3.75 13.18
N SER A 1157 27.38 4.16 14.38
CA SER A 1157 27.56 3.32 15.57
C SER A 1157 26.26 3.14 16.38
N THR A 1158 26.23 2.14 17.27
CA THR A 1158 25.09 1.90 18.18
C THR A 1158 25.39 2.44 19.57
N ILE A 1159 24.47 3.26 20.11
CA ILE A 1159 24.48 3.70 21.51
C ILE A 1159 23.33 2.99 22.26
N SER A 1160 23.66 2.06 23.14
CA SER A 1160 22.69 1.36 23.98
C SER A 1160 22.53 2.08 25.31
N VAL A 1161 21.30 2.42 25.71
CA VAL A 1161 21.03 3.21 26.91
C VAL A 1161 20.10 2.45 27.86
N GLY A 1162 20.54 2.28 29.11
CA GLY A 1162 19.83 1.51 30.15
C GLY A 1162 18.79 2.31 30.94
N ALA A 1163 19.05 3.59 31.27
CA ALA A 1163 18.15 4.37 32.15
C ALA A 1163 17.31 5.45 31.42
N GLY A 1164 17.72 5.90 30.23
CA GLY A 1164 16.96 6.84 29.39
C GLY A 1164 17.78 8.01 28.81
N TRP A 1165 17.11 8.80 27.96
CA TRP A 1165 17.67 10.01 27.32
C TRP A 1165 17.08 11.28 27.94
N SER A 1166 17.92 12.28 28.16
CA SER A 1166 17.49 13.67 28.42
C SER A 1166 18.19 14.63 27.46
N LYS A 1167 17.46 15.60 26.93
CA LYS A 1167 17.95 16.66 26.05
C LYS A 1167 17.46 18.02 26.54
#